data_AF-A0A151JDE5-F1
#
_entry.id   AF-A0A151JDE5-F1
#
_cell.length_a   1.000
_cell.length_b   1.000
_cell.length_c   1.000
_cell.angle_alpha   90.00
_cell.angle_beta   90.00
_cell.angle_gamma   90.00
#
_symmetry.space_group_name_H-M   'P 1'
#
loop_
_entity.id
_entity.type
_entity.pdbx_description
1 polymer ?
#
loop_
_entity_poly.entity_id
_entity_poly.type
_entity_poly.pdbx_seq_one_letter_code
_entity_poly.pdbx_strand_id
1 'polypeptide(L)'
;MAIKNKGLTTSGADIVDIIAANIDLSAPINTLDKVSMTGDGSYAIDPKGNKTAAQTNVMLIAGNNTVNYINHDIFVEKGTSNLNSLTIKKPILASGVFIHNNGSIYFPLINKEKYEPSISTLSNIKVLTQFSGSPVLSQGHIKISSFSDIVMEDSWVTSESSVHIEAKNIDIKPSPSFKHESIIADNTKLIAAHKILNLGLISSNDISIAAIDYKNKGGELMAKNDIFIDAQGNMVNSHSGLIVGSNIAINSKNTIENGITTPWECEDPRLFDSPKWGQGNIHIPKDKIDLGLGAGLISNSSTYQCSLLHRKYHKKEDRQAHILGFSVALNANKIINSNPKMDIFSNLEDYKNRHLRNENRNPNDDLITISDSSDVSIIAENNLNIKSTTEIRNGSSSIEVLNGNLSMLSPSIRNERYYISGNTETLEVPWEPERPITPECISLEKSIISSYKINFSEIRDKINTLEFQYLGRGHNNILEFLEELESIEKKCKEFIPPLSTNNRKVTILKKQQYLTTLSPVPRILVGNNLLIQSHNNQPAKLYNEAGNIEVLGHFTGALSELKNLGILLQKSKIESTTTQHYQNYCSRRVFGKCIKRKSKHWTTTSEKLLSQENTDQVPALFYLHQGSLSVRGVNNGIVNSDGIIQTGNITYGKL
;
A
#
# COMPACT_ATOMS: atom_id res chain seq x y z
N MET A 1 -43.02 6.24 -22.28
CA MET A 1 -42.82 6.08 -23.74
C MET A 1 -41.76 5.01 -23.97
N ALA A 2 -42.01 4.06 -24.85
CA ALA A 2 -41.02 3.06 -25.23
C ALA A 2 -40.79 3.14 -26.74
N ILE A 3 -39.54 3.29 -27.17
CA ILE A 3 -39.15 3.26 -28.58
C ILE A 3 -38.73 1.82 -28.87
N LYS A 4 -39.50 1.14 -29.73
CA LYS A 4 -39.38 -0.30 -30.02
C LYS A 4 -39.27 -0.53 -31.53
N ASN A 5 -39.11 -1.80 -31.93
CA ASN A 5 -39.08 -2.25 -33.33
C ASN A 5 -37.92 -1.64 -34.13
N LYS A 6 -38.21 -0.93 -35.23
CA LYS A 6 -37.20 -0.38 -36.16
C LYS A 6 -36.47 0.87 -35.61
N GLY A 7 -36.89 1.39 -34.46
CA GLY A 7 -36.31 2.60 -33.90
C GLY A 7 -36.94 3.88 -34.45
N LEU A 8 -36.27 5.00 -34.21
CA LEU A 8 -36.65 6.31 -34.74
C LEU A 8 -35.60 6.77 -35.75
N THR A 9 -36.04 6.99 -36.98
CA THR A 9 -35.21 7.55 -38.05
C THR A 9 -35.88 8.79 -38.62
N THR A 10 -35.16 9.89 -38.75
CA THR A 10 -35.65 11.11 -39.39
C THR A 10 -34.59 11.65 -40.34
N SER A 11 -35.03 12.24 -41.45
CA SER A 11 -34.20 12.94 -42.43
C SER A 11 -34.73 14.36 -42.60
N GLY A 12 -33.90 15.37 -42.35
CA GLY A 12 -34.23 16.79 -42.59
C GLY A 12 -35.02 17.53 -41.49
N ALA A 13 -35.16 16.97 -40.29
CA ALA A 13 -35.61 17.76 -39.13
C ALA A 13 -34.43 18.51 -38.50
N ASP A 14 -34.60 19.75 -38.03
CA ASP A 14 -33.52 20.44 -37.30
C ASP A 14 -33.28 19.82 -35.92
N ILE A 15 -34.39 19.51 -35.21
CA ILE A 15 -34.39 18.95 -33.85
C ILE A 15 -35.50 17.89 -33.75
N VAL A 16 -35.22 16.80 -33.04
CA VAL A 16 -36.19 15.80 -32.60
C VAL A 16 -36.33 15.85 -31.08
N ASP A 17 -37.48 16.29 -30.61
CA ASP A 17 -37.82 16.34 -29.19
C ASP A 17 -38.66 15.13 -28.77
N ILE A 18 -38.21 14.42 -27.73
CA ILE A 18 -38.96 13.32 -27.11
C ILE A 18 -39.15 13.64 -25.64
N ILE A 19 -40.39 13.97 -25.27
CA ILE A 19 -40.76 14.37 -23.91
C ILE A 19 -41.74 13.35 -23.34
N ALA A 20 -41.41 12.73 -22.20
CA ALA A 20 -42.28 11.75 -21.55
C ALA A 20 -41.99 11.62 -20.05
N ALA A 21 -42.94 11.08 -19.27
CA ALA A 21 -42.69 10.75 -17.86
C ALA A 21 -41.56 9.72 -17.68
N ASN A 22 -41.51 8.73 -18.57
CA ASN A 22 -40.51 7.67 -18.62
C ASN A 22 -40.10 7.43 -20.07
N ILE A 23 -38.82 7.18 -20.33
CA ILE A 23 -38.31 6.85 -21.68
C ILE A 23 -37.54 5.53 -21.61
N ASP A 24 -37.98 4.53 -22.36
CA ASP A 24 -37.25 3.27 -22.57
C ASP A 24 -36.86 3.15 -24.05
N LEU A 25 -35.58 3.36 -24.34
CA LEU A 25 -35.02 3.27 -25.69
C LEU A 25 -34.55 1.84 -25.97
N SER A 26 -35.48 0.99 -26.41
CA SER A 26 -35.24 -0.42 -26.77
C SER A 26 -34.96 -0.65 -28.26
N ALA A 27 -35.01 0.39 -29.08
CA ALA A 27 -34.64 0.41 -30.51
C ALA A 27 -33.85 1.70 -30.80
N PRO A 28 -32.95 1.75 -31.82
CA PRO A 28 -32.03 2.87 -32.00
C PRO A 28 -32.72 4.18 -32.40
N ILE A 29 -32.09 5.32 -32.08
CA ILE A 29 -32.38 6.62 -32.72
C ILE A 29 -31.26 6.87 -33.73
N ASN A 30 -31.59 7.11 -34.99
CA ASN A 30 -30.60 7.48 -36.00
C ASN A 30 -31.12 8.64 -36.85
N THR A 31 -30.49 9.79 -36.72
CA THR A 31 -30.81 11.01 -37.46
C THR A 31 -29.71 11.41 -38.45
N LEU A 32 -28.75 10.51 -38.69
CA LEU A 32 -27.72 10.71 -39.70
C LEU A 32 -28.27 10.36 -41.08
N ASP A 33 -28.13 11.29 -42.01
CA ASP A 33 -28.49 11.08 -43.41
C ASP A 33 -27.35 10.37 -44.14
N LYS A 34 -27.71 9.46 -45.05
CA LYS A 34 -26.74 8.92 -46.01
C LYS A 34 -26.59 9.88 -47.17
N VAL A 35 -25.35 10.10 -47.60
CA VAL A 35 -25.02 11.03 -48.68
C VAL A 35 -24.01 10.42 -49.65
N SER A 36 -24.10 10.87 -50.90
CA SER A 36 -23.17 10.56 -51.99
C SER A 36 -22.54 11.84 -52.50
N MET A 37 -21.27 11.76 -52.90
CA MET A 37 -20.59 12.88 -53.56
C MET A 37 -21.11 13.00 -54.99
N THR A 38 -21.56 14.19 -55.37
CA THR A 38 -22.00 14.50 -56.73
C THR A 38 -20.81 14.81 -57.64
N GLY A 39 -21.02 14.81 -58.96
CA GLY A 39 -19.94 14.99 -59.94
C GLY A 39 -19.21 16.33 -59.88
N ASP A 40 -19.78 17.32 -59.21
CA ASP A 40 -19.22 18.64 -58.94
C ASP A 40 -18.47 18.73 -57.60
N GLY A 41 -18.39 17.63 -56.85
CA GLY A 41 -17.74 17.57 -55.53
C GLY A 41 -18.64 17.99 -54.35
N SER A 42 -19.91 18.36 -54.59
CA SER A 42 -20.88 18.58 -53.51
C SER A 42 -21.45 17.26 -52.97
N TYR A 43 -22.31 17.34 -51.95
CA TYR A 43 -22.91 16.16 -51.33
C TYR A 43 -24.44 16.25 -51.40
N ALA A 44 -25.07 15.17 -51.85
CA ALA A 44 -26.52 15.05 -51.89
C ALA A 44 -26.99 13.87 -51.03
N ILE A 45 -28.17 14.02 -50.42
CA ILE A 45 -28.84 12.94 -49.69
C ILE A 45 -29.12 11.78 -50.65
N ASP A 46 -28.56 10.62 -50.33
CA ASP A 46 -28.68 9.39 -51.11
C ASP A 46 -28.79 8.21 -50.13
N PRO A 47 -29.94 7.52 -50.03
CA PRO A 47 -30.10 6.34 -49.18
C PRO A 47 -29.12 5.20 -49.47
N LYS A 48 -28.52 5.17 -50.67
CA LYS A 48 -27.48 4.20 -51.07
C LYS A 48 -26.06 4.75 -50.89
N GLY A 49 -25.93 5.99 -50.44
CA GLY A 49 -24.66 6.64 -50.17
C GLY A 49 -23.84 5.91 -49.10
N ASN A 50 -22.52 6.06 -49.21
CA ASN A 50 -21.54 5.44 -48.33
C ASN A 50 -20.97 6.40 -47.26
N LYS A 51 -21.35 7.68 -47.31
CA LYS A 51 -21.00 8.67 -46.29
C LYS A 51 -22.22 9.05 -45.46
N THR A 52 -21.99 9.52 -44.25
CA THR A 52 -23.03 10.06 -43.36
C THR A 52 -22.88 11.57 -43.19
N ALA A 53 -24.02 12.25 -43.14
CA ALA A 53 -24.12 13.67 -42.84
C ALA A 53 -24.93 13.88 -41.56
N ALA A 54 -24.42 14.69 -40.64
CA ALA A 54 -25.10 15.00 -39.39
C ALA A 54 -25.82 16.35 -39.49
N GLN A 55 -27.16 16.32 -39.45
CA GLN A 55 -28.00 17.52 -39.57
C GLN A 55 -28.89 17.74 -38.34
N THR A 56 -29.45 16.67 -37.81
CA THR A 56 -30.52 16.74 -36.80
C THR A 56 -30.01 16.50 -35.39
N ASN A 57 -30.37 17.38 -34.45
CA ASN A 57 -30.14 17.18 -33.02
C ASN A 57 -31.27 16.34 -32.39
N VAL A 58 -30.95 15.61 -31.33
CA VAL A 58 -31.91 14.82 -30.54
C VAL A 58 -31.97 15.37 -29.13
N MET A 59 -33.17 15.69 -28.66
CA MET A 59 -33.43 16.08 -27.28
C MET A 59 -34.37 15.07 -26.61
N LEU A 60 -33.91 14.44 -25.52
CA LEU A 60 -34.71 13.53 -24.70
C LEU A 60 -34.95 14.17 -23.33
N ILE A 61 -36.21 14.39 -22.98
CA ILE A 61 -36.60 14.97 -21.69
C ILE A 61 -37.53 13.99 -20.98
N ALA A 62 -37.04 13.36 -19.93
CA ALA A 62 -37.79 12.44 -19.10
C ALA A 62 -38.18 13.06 -17.74
N GLY A 63 -39.37 12.72 -17.25
CA GLY A 63 -39.90 13.16 -15.96
C GLY A 63 -41.24 13.88 -16.03
N ASN A 64 -41.64 14.49 -14.92
CA ASN A 64 -42.83 15.35 -14.89
C ASN A 64 -42.49 16.68 -15.55
N ASN A 65 -43.07 16.90 -16.73
CA ASN A 65 -42.80 18.07 -17.57
C ASN A 65 -44.11 18.76 -17.96
N THR A 66 -44.12 20.08 -17.91
CA THR A 66 -45.17 20.93 -18.50
C THR A 66 -44.59 21.61 -19.73
N VAL A 67 -45.23 21.45 -20.89
CA VAL A 67 -44.79 22.05 -22.15
C VAL A 67 -45.75 23.17 -22.53
N ASN A 68 -45.22 24.38 -22.71
CA ASN A 68 -45.94 25.49 -23.31
C ASN A 68 -45.78 25.45 -24.83
N TYR A 69 -46.80 24.97 -25.54
CA TYR A 69 -46.77 24.83 -27.01
C TYR A 69 -46.75 26.17 -27.77
N ILE A 70 -47.08 27.30 -27.15
CA ILE A 70 -47.07 28.61 -27.81
C ILE A 70 -45.64 29.15 -27.87
N ASN A 71 -44.91 29.05 -26.77
CA ASN A 71 -43.56 29.59 -26.64
C ASN A 71 -42.46 28.53 -26.82
N HIS A 72 -42.84 27.25 -26.89
CA HIS A 72 -41.96 26.08 -26.84
C HIS A 72 -41.13 25.98 -25.54
N ASP A 73 -41.58 26.63 -24.46
CA ASP A 73 -40.94 26.52 -23.14
C ASP A 73 -41.29 25.18 -22.50
N ILE A 74 -40.25 24.47 -22.03
CA ILE A 74 -40.41 23.21 -21.29
C ILE A 74 -40.09 23.47 -19.82
N PHE A 75 -41.12 23.39 -18.98
CA PHE A 75 -40.99 23.49 -17.53
C PHE A 75 -40.88 22.08 -16.94
N VAL A 76 -39.70 21.78 -16.42
CA VAL A 76 -39.45 20.52 -15.72
C VAL A 76 -39.88 20.68 -14.26
N GLU A 77 -40.91 19.96 -13.83
CA GLU A 77 -41.38 20.01 -12.44
C GLU A 77 -40.33 19.37 -11.52
N LYS A 78 -39.94 20.07 -10.44
CA LYS A 78 -39.07 19.49 -9.40
C LYS A 78 -39.86 18.46 -8.59
N GLY A 79 -39.95 17.23 -9.09
CA GLY A 79 -40.56 16.09 -8.42
C GLY A 79 -39.53 15.21 -7.70
N THR A 80 -39.88 14.74 -6.50
CA THR A 80 -39.05 13.89 -5.62
C THR A 80 -39.17 12.38 -5.89
N SER A 81 -39.83 11.96 -6.98
CA SER A 81 -40.10 10.55 -7.22
C SER A 81 -38.97 9.85 -7.99
N ASN A 82 -38.37 8.85 -7.34
CA ASN A 82 -37.42 7.87 -7.94
C ASN A 82 -38.05 7.00 -9.05
N LEU A 83 -39.26 7.32 -9.52
CA LEU A 83 -40.06 6.50 -10.44
C LEU A 83 -39.85 6.88 -11.91
N ASN A 84 -39.25 8.04 -12.19
CA ASN A 84 -39.03 8.52 -13.55
C ASN A 84 -37.62 8.13 -14.02
N SER A 85 -37.51 7.11 -14.86
CA SER A 85 -36.23 6.62 -15.39
C SER A 85 -36.15 6.81 -16.91
N LEU A 86 -34.95 7.13 -17.36
CA LEU A 86 -34.59 7.09 -18.77
C LEU A 86 -33.60 5.95 -18.96
N THR A 87 -33.98 4.93 -19.72
CA THR A 87 -33.13 3.77 -20.00
C THR A 87 -32.71 3.77 -21.46
N ILE A 88 -31.41 3.74 -21.72
CA ILE A 88 -30.81 3.70 -23.06
C ILE A 88 -30.27 2.30 -23.28
N LYS A 89 -30.98 1.48 -24.07
CA LYS A 89 -30.55 0.12 -24.38
C LYS A 89 -29.94 0.01 -25.78
N LYS A 90 -30.14 1.02 -26.62
CA LYS A 90 -29.75 1.02 -28.02
C LYS A 90 -29.04 2.32 -28.42
N PRO A 91 -28.29 2.31 -29.54
CA PRO A 91 -27.56 3.48 -30.00
C PRO A 91 -28.43 4.71 -30.29
N ILE A 92 -27.91 5.89 -29.97
CA ILE A 92 -28.36 7.19 -30.44
C ILE A 92 -27.27 7.76 -31.36
N LEU A 93 -27.58 7.92 -32.64
CA LEU A 93 -26.71 8.52 -33.65
C LEU A 93 -27.35 9.83 -34.12
N ALA A 94 -26.73 10.96 -33.82
CA ALA A 94 -27.30 12.26 -34.13
C ALA A 94 -26.24 13.35 -34.31
N SER A 95 -26.64 14.54 -34.77
CA SER A 95 -25.71 15.68 -34.90
C SER A 95 -25.33 16.29 -33.55
N GLY A 96 -26.21 16.19 -32.57
CA GLY A 96 -26.03 16.62 -31.19
C GLY A 96 -27.07 15.91 -30.33
N VAL A 97 -26.73 15.66 -29.07
CA VAL A 97 -27.60 14.88 -28.16
C VAL A 97 -27.73 15.59 -26.83
N PHE A 98 -28.96 15.93 -26.47
CA PHE A 98 -29.31 16.60 -25.21
C PHE A 98 -30.25 15.69 -24.43
N ILE A 99 -29.84 15.26 -23.25
CA ILE A 99 -30.64 14.38 -22.41
C ILE A 99 -30.83 15.05 -21.05
N HIS A 100 -32.07 15.10 -20.61
CA HIS A 100 -32.45 15.58 -19.29
C HIS A 100 -33.42 14.60 -18.64
N ASN A 101 -33.15 14.20 -17.39
CA ASN A 101 -34.09 13.40 -16.60
C ASN A 101 -34.18 13.87 -15.14
N ASN A 102 -35.40 13.91 -14.60
CA ASN A 102 -35.61 14.16 -13.17
C ASN A 102 -35.14 13.02 -12.27
N GLY A 103 -35.30 11.77 -12.72
CA GLY A 103 -34.73 10.63 -12.02
C GLY A 103 -33.47 10.12 -12.70
N SER A 104 -33.14 8.86 -12.47
CA SER A 104 -31.86 8.29 -12.91
C SER A 104 -31.84 7.95 -14.40
N ILE A 105 -30.67 8.07 -15.03
CA ILE A 105 -30.41 7.64 -16.40
C ILE A 105 -29.57 6.36 -16.36
N TYR A 106 -30.04 5.30 -17.01
CA TYR A 106 -29.38 4.01 -17.02
C TYR A 106 -29.01 3.57 -18.44
N PHE A 107 -27.75 3.22 -18.62
CA PHE A 107 -27.26 2.45 -19.76
C PHE A 107 -26.96 1.05 -19.22
N PRO A 108 -27.90 0.10 -19.30
CA PRO A 108 -27.77 -1.18 -18.63
C PRO A 108 -26.84 -2.12 -19.40
N LEU A 109 -26.15 -3.01 -18.70
CA LEU A 109 -25.49 -4.15 -19.31
C LEU A 109 -26.51 -5.04 -20.02
N ILE A 110 -26.36 -5.23 -21.33
CA ILE A 110 -27.22 -6.15 -22.10
C ILE A 110 -26.40 -7.32 -22.60
N ASN A 111 -26.25 -8.31 -21.73
CA ASN A 111 -25.69 -9.60 -22.10
C ASN A 111 -26.52 -10.19 -23.26
N LYS A 112 -25.86 -10.45 -24.40
CA LYS A 112 -26.37 -11.17 -25.60
C LYS A 112 -26.97 -10.33 -26.74
N GLU A 113 -26.85 -9.00 -26.76
CA GLU A 113 -27.31 -8.22 -27.91
C GLU A 113 -26.19 -7.82 -28.88
N LYS A 114 -26.55 -7.69 -30.18
CA LYS A 114 -25.63 -7.31 -31.27
C LYS A 114 -25.13 -5.85 -31.17
N TYR A 115 -25.77 -5.02 -30.34
CA TYR A 115 -25.47 -3.59 -30.23
C TYR A 115 -25.45 -3.18 -28.76
N GLU A 116 -24.36 -2.55 -28.34
CA GLU A 116 -24.16 -1.98 -27.01
C GLU A 116 -24.85 -0.60 -26.89
N PRO A 117 -25.35 -0.22 -25.70
CA PRO A 117 -25.85 1.13 -25.45
C PRO A 117 -24.78 2.18 -25.78
N SER A 118 -25.12 3.13 -26.65
CA SER A 118 -24.16 4.12 -27.11
C SER A 118 -24.78 5.43 -27.54
N ILE A 119 -24.01 6.50 -27.45
CA ILE A 119 -24.37 7.82 -27.99
C ILE A 119 -23.20 8.30 -28.84
N SER A 120 -23.46 8.62 -30.11
CA SER A 120 -22.43 9.09 -31.03
C SER A 120 -22.91 10.29 -31.83
N THR A 121 -22.03 11.28 -31.96
CA THR A 121 -22.20 12.41 -32.88
C THR A 121 -21.26 12.39 -34.08
N LEU A 122 -20.58 11.26 -34.30
CA LEU A 122 -19.65 11.10 -35.42
C LEU A 122 -20.39 11.07 -36.77
N SER A 123 -19.86 11.78 -37.76
CA SER A 123 -20.33 11.74 -39.14
C SER A 123 -19.21 12.07 -40.11
N ASN A 124 -19.35 11.68 -41.38
CA ASN A 124 -18.34 12.02 -42.39
C ASN A 124 -18.40 13.50 -42.79
N ILE A 125 -19.58 14.12 -42.69
CA ILE A 125 -19.85 15.47 -43.18
C ILE A 125 -20.68 16.24 -42.14
N LYS A 126 -20.18 17.42 -41.75
CA LYS A 126 -20.93 18.39 -40.95
C LYS A 126 -21.68 19.32 -41.88
N VAL A 127 -22.98 19.47 -41.65
CA VAL A 127 -23.86 20.30 -42.48
C VAL A 127 -24.14 21.61 -41.77
N LEU A 128 -24.08 22.70 -42.51
CA LEU A 128 -24.57 24.00 -42.07
C LEU A 128 -26.10 23.99 -42.19
N THR A 129 -26.82 23.91 -41.08
CA THR A 129 -28.29 24.01 -41.08
C THR A 129 -28.70 25.47 -40.88
N GLN A 130 -29.98 25.80 -41.10
CA GLN A 130 -30.51 27.12 -40.79
C GLN A 130 -31.66 26.99 -39.80
N PHE A 131 -31.51 27.50 -38.58
CA PHE A 131 -32.58 27.58 -37.60
C PHE A 131 -33.09 29.01 -37.51
N SER A 132 -34.39 29.22 -37.76
CA SER A 132 -35.01 30.55 -37.76
C SER A 132 -34.26 31.59 -38.63
N GLY A 133 -33.76 31.16 -39.80
CA GLY A 133 -33.03 32.03 -40.74
C GLY A 133 -31.55 32.30 -40.38
N SER A 134 -31.05 31.79 -39.26
CA SER A 134 -29.65 31.89 -38.87
C SER A 134 -28.90 30.59 -39.14
N PRO A 135 -27.69 30.64 -39.73
CA PRO A 135 -26.88 29.44 -39.91
C PRO A 135 -26.49 28.85 -38.55
N VAL A 136 -26.83 27.58 -38.32
CA VAL A 136 -26.42 26.79 -37.17
C VAL A 136 -25.48 25.70 -37.67
N LEU A 137 -24.23 25.74 -37.20
CA LEU A 137 -23.30 24.64 -37.38
C LEU A 137 -23.54 23.68 -36.22
N SER A 138 -23.90 22.43 -36.52
CA SER A 138 -23.89 21.41 -35.49
C SER A 138 -22.46 21.14 -35.06
N GLN A 139 -22.19 21.39 -33.78
CA GLN A 139 -20.87 21.24 -33.20
C GLN A 139 -20.63 19.83 -32.64
N GLY A 140 -21.59 18.92 -32.69
CA GLY A 140 -21.37 17.54 -32.22
C GLY A 140 -21.52 17.36 -30.71
N HIS A 141 -22.04 18.34 -29.97
CA HIS A 141 -22.09 18.29 -28.51
C HIS A 141 -23.05 17.21 -27.97
N ILE A 142 -22.60 16.55 -26.90
CA ILE A 142 -23.42 15.64 -26.10
C ILE A 142 -23.53 16.23 -24.69
N LYS A 143 -24.75 16.51 -24.24
CA LYS A 143 -25.04 16.92 -22.86
C LYS A 143 -26.03 15.94 -22.23
N ILE A 144 -25.66 15.33 -21.11
CA ILE A 144 -26.49 14.39 -20.37
C ILE A 144 -26.63 14.91 -18.95
N SER A 145 -27.86 15.15 -18.50
CA SER A 145 -28.14 15.74 -17.20
C SER A 145 -29.21 14.97 -16.43
N SER A 146 -28.98 14.76 -15.14
CA SER A 146 -29.93 14.10 -14.23
C SER A 146 -29.94 14.77 -12.86
N PHE A 147 -31.09 14.86 -12.19
CA PHE A 147 -31.13 15.22 -10.77
C PHE A 147 -30.77 14.05 -9.83
N SER A 148 -30.64 12.84 -10.37
CA SER A 148 -30.32 11.61 -9.67
C SER A 148 -29.04 10.99 -10.27
N ASP A 149 -28.97 9.67 -10.40
CA ASP A 149 -27.78 8.95 -10.82
C ASP A 149 -27.72 8.78 -12.35
N ILE A 150 -26.53 8.90 -12.92
CA ILE A 150 -26.23 8.44 -14.28
C ILE A 150 -25.32 7.22 -14.16
N VAL A 151 -25.80 6.07 -14.63
CA VAL A 151 -25.06 4.80 -14.57
C VAL A 151 -24.80 4.29 -15.98
N MET A 152 -23.52 4.18 -16.33
CA MET A 152 -23.02 3.71 -17.61
C MET A 152 -22.39 2.32 -17.44
N GLU A 153 -23.12 1.27 -17.78
CA GLU A 153 -22.63 -0.12 -17.81
C GLU A 153 -22.42 -0.56 -19.26
N ASP A 154 -21.23 -1.06 -19.59
CA ASP A 154 -20.83 -1.50 -20.93
C ASP A 154 -21.37 -0.59 -22.05
N SER A 155 -21.15 0.71 -21.87
CA SER A 155 -21.64 1.74 -22.77
C SER A 155 -20.56 2.76 -23.11
N TRP A 156 -20.72 3.38 -24.27
CA TRP A 156 -19.78 4.38 -24.76
C TRP A 156 -20.48 5.64 -25.29
N VAL A 157 -19.83 6.77 -25.07
CA VAL A 157 -20.28 8.08 -25.54
C VAL A 157 -19.16 8.73 -26.34
N THR A 158 -19.42 9.07 -27.60
CA THR A 158 -18.40 9.61 -28.50
C THR A 158 -18.85 10.89 -29.20
N SER A 159 -17.99 11.91 -29.16
CA SER A 159 -18.19 13.18 -29.84
C SER A 159 -16.87 13.68 -30.42
N GLU A 160 -16.91 14.40 -31.54
CA GLU A 160 -15.74 15.13 -32.04
C GLU A 160 -15.52 16.48 -31.33
N SER A 161 -16.44 16.89 -30.45
CA SER A 161 -16.40 18.18 -29.76
C SER A 161 -16.45 18.01 -28.25
N SER A 162 -17.62 17.83 -27.64
CA SER A 162 -17.68 17.76 -26.19
C SER A 162 -18.71 16.79 -25.65
N VAL A 163 -18.36 16.16 -24.53
CA VAL A 163 -19.24 15.36 -23.69
C VAL A 163 -19.36 16.03 -22.33
N HIS A 164 -20.56 16.48 -21.97
CA HIS A 164 -20.85 17.07 -20.67
C HIS A 164 -21.89 16.23 -19.93
N ILE A 165 -21.49 15.63 -18.81
CA ILE A 165 -22.37 14.82 -17.97
C ILE A 165 -22.52 15.48 -16.60
N GLU A 166 -23.76 15.72 -16.19
CA GLU A 166 -24.11 16.36 -14.92
C GLU A 166 -25.12 15.51 -14.15
N ALA A 167 -24.82 15.13 -12.91
CA ALA A 167 -25.68 14.25 -12.11
C ALA A 167 -25.57 14.50 -10.60
N LYS A 168 -26.39 13.79 -9.80
CA LYS A 168 -26.09 13.59 -8.38
C LYS A 168 -24.89 12.65 -8.21
N ASN A 169 -24.93 11.49 -8.87
CA ASN A 169 -23.82 10.55 -8.95
C ASN A 169 -23.59 10.12 -10.40
N ILE A 170 -22.33 9.92 -10.78
CA ILE A 170 -21.95 9.37 -12.09
C ILE A 170 -21.15 8.09 -11.85
N ASP A 171 -21.62 6.97 -12.38
CA ASP A 171 -20.96 5.68 -12.28
C ASP A 171 -20.64 5.15 -13.69
N ILE A 172 -19.35 5.05 -14.03
CA ILE A 172 -18.86 4.44 -15.28
C ILE A 172 -18.29 3.06 -14.93
N LYS A 173 -18.96 2.01 -15.39
CA LYS A 173 -18.79 0.62 -14.95
C LYS A 173 -18.71 -0.35 -16.14
N PRO A 174 -17.64 -0.31 -16.95
CA PRO A 174 -17.41 -1.38 -17.91
C PRO A 174 -17.07 -2.69 -17.21
N SER A 175 -17.48 -3.79 -17.83
CA SER A 175 -17.11 -5.15 -17.50
C SER A 175 -15.71 -5.44 -18.05
N PRO A 176 -14.99 -6.44 -17.50
CA PRO A 176 -13.68 -6.85 -18.02
C PRO A 176 -13.70 -7.30 -19.50
N SER A 177 -14.87 -7.64 -20.05
CA SER A 177 -15.04 -8.01 -21.46
C SER A 177 -15.29 -6.83 -22.39
N PHE A 178 -15.56 -5.64 -21.85
CA PHE A 178 -15.83 -4.44 -22.63
C PHE A 178 -14.54 -3.93 -23.29
N LYS A 179 -14.59 -3.70 -24.61
CA LYS A 179 -13.41 -3.38 -25.43
C LYS A 179 -13.38 -1.95 -25.95
N HIS A 180 -14.37 -1.14 -25.61
CA HIS A 180 -14.49 0.24 -26.05
C HIS A 180 -14.08 1.21 -24.94
N GLU A 181 -13.63 2.39 -25.32
CA GLU A 181 -13.48 3.51 -24.39
C GLU A 181 -14.88 3.98 -23.97
N SER A 182 -15.10 4.21 -22.68
CA SER A 182 -16.40 4.61 -22.16
C SER A 182 -16.79 6.03 -22.60
N ILE A 183 -15.81 6.93 -22.73
CA ILE A 183 -16.03 8.29 -23.24
C ILE A 183 -14.88 8.69 -24.15
N ILE A 184 -15.21 9.21 -25.34
CA ILE A 184 -14.28 9.78 -26.32
C ILE A 184 -14.76 11.16 -26.73
N ALA A 185 -13.96 12.20 -26.51
CA ALA A 185 -14.33 13.57 -26.87
C ALA A 185 -13.09 14.44 -27.19
N ASP A 186 -13.29 15.62 -27.78
CA ASP A 186 -12.25 16.66 -27.72
C ASP A 186 -12.19 17.25 -26.29
N ASN A 187 -13.34 17.58 -25.71
CA ASN A 187 -13.46 18.01 -24.31
C ASN A 187 -14.48 17.17 -23.52
N THR A 188 -14.07 16.61 -22.38
CA THR A 188 -14.96 15.89 -21.46
C THR A 188 -15.12 16.66 -20.16
N LYS A 189 -16.38 16.91 -19.77
CA LYS A 189 -16.74 17.52 -18.49
C LYS A 189 -17.69 16.63 -17.70
N LEU A 190 -17.26 16.21 -16.51
CA LEU A 190 -18.07 15.43 -15.58
C LEU A 190 -18.32 16.23 -14.30
N ILE A 191 -19.60 16.47 -13.97
CA ILE A 191 -20.00 17.19 -12.77
C ILE A 191 -20.95 16.32 -11.96
N ALA A 192 -20.60 15.99 -10.73
CA ALA A 192 -21.51 15.31 -9.81
C ALA A 192 -21.72 16.14 -8.54
N ALA A 193 -22.97 16.25 -8.10
CA ALA A 193 -23.27 16.89 -6.81
C ALA A 193 -22.71 16.09 -5.62
N HIS A 194 -22.46 14.79 -5.80
CA HIS A 194 -21.93 13.92 -4.75
C HIS A 194 -20.71 13.12 -5.23
N LYS A 195 -20.89 12.03 -5.98
CA LYS A 195 -19.80 11.12 -6.29
C LYS A 195 -19.66 10.83 -7.78
N ILE A 196 -18.41 10.72 -8.22
CA ILE A 196 -18.06 10.10 -9.52
C ILE A 196 -17.22 8.85 -9.24
N LEU A 197 -17.62 7.71 -9.81
CA LEU A 197 -16.85 6.47 -9.85
C LEU A 197 -16.49 6.14 -11.30
N ASN A 198 -15.20 6.09 -11.58
CA ASN A 198 -14.67 5.66 -12.88
C ASN A 198 -13.98 4.30 -12.75
N LEU A 199 -14.48 3.32 -13.48
CA LEU A 199 -13.85 2.01 -13.71
C LEU A 199 -13.49 1.82 -15.20
N GLY A 200 -13.75 2.82 -16.06
CA GLY A 200 -13.54 2.73 -17.50
C GLY A 200 -12.51 3.70 -18.03
N LEU A 201 -12.33 3.68 -19.36
CA LEU A 201 -11.41 4.55 -20.07
C LEU A 201 -12.14 5.81 -20.58
N ILE A 202 -11.62 6.98 -20.20
CA ILE A 202 -12.04 8.30 -20.69
C ILE A 202 -10.86 8.89 -21.46
N SER A 203 -11.06 9.10 -22.76
CA SER A 203 -10.05 9.62 -23.68
C SER A 203 -10.49 10.98 -24.23
N SER A 204 -9.71 12.03 -24.01
CA SER A 204 -10.02 13.36 -24.55
C SER A 204 -8.77 14.21 -24.82
N ASN A 205 -8.93 15.38 -25.45
CA ASN A 205 -7.86 16.39 -25.40
C ASN A 205 -7.83 17.05 -24.03
N ASP A 206 -9.00 17.42 -23.49
CA ASP A 206 -9.15 18.02 -22.16
C ASP A 206 -10.19 17.28 -21.31
N ILE A 207 -9.90 17.08 -20.02
CA ILE A 207 -10.79 16.42 -19.06
C ILE A 207 -10.99 17.33 -17.84
N SER A 208 -12.24 17.66 -17.52
CA SER A 208 -12.62 18.42 -16.33
C SER A 208 -13.61 17.63 -15.47
N ILE A 209 -13.26 17.42 -14.19
CA ILE A 209 -14.05 16.63 -13.24
C ILE A 209 -14.30 17.48 -12.00
N ALA A 210 -15.57 17.58 -11.59
CA ALA A 210 -15.97 18.24 -10.34
C ALA A 210 -16.96 17.37 -9.55
N ALA A 211 -16.61 17.04 -8.31
CA ALA A 211 -17.48 16.24 -7.43
C ALA A 211 -17.20 16.52 -5.94
N ILE A 212 -18.04 16.00 -5.03
CA ILE A 212 -17.63 15.88 -3.63
C ILE A 212 -16.53 14.80 -3.55
N ASP A 213 -16.83 13.57 -3.99
CA ASP A 213 -15.84 12.50 -4.03
C ASP A 213 -15.61 12.02 -5.47
N TYR A 214 -14.34 11.99 -5.89
CA TYR A 214 -13.93 11.36 -7.15
C TYR A 214 -13.14 10.09 -6.84
N LYS A 215 -13.54 8.97 -7.47
CA LYS A 215 -12.85 7.67 -7.34
C LYS A 215 -12.55 7.10 -8.72
N ASN A 216 -11.27 7.06 -9.07
CA ASN A 216 -10.76 6.27 -10.18
C ASN A 216 -10.29 4.91 -9.63
N LYS A 217 -11.03 3.84 -9.96
CA LYS A 217 -10.75 2.49 -9.47
C LYS A 217 -10.57 1.57 -10.68
N GLY A 218 -9.34 1.35 -11.12
CA GLY A 218 -9.06 0.61 -12.36
C GLY A 218 -9.55 1.26 -13.64
N GLY A 219 -10.11 2.47 -13.55
CA GLY A 219 -10.37 3.32 -14.70
C GLY A 219 -9.11 4.05 -15.16
N GLU A 220 -9.20 4.59 -16.36
CA GLU A 220 -8.12 5.29 -17.03
C GLU A 220 -8.63 6.67 -17.48
N LEU A 221 -7.89 7.73 -17.14
CA LEU A 221 -8.06 9.06 -17.71
C LEU A 221 -6.87 9.33 -18.63
N MET A 222 -7.14 9.52 -19.91
CA MET A 222 -6.13 9.85 -20.91
C MET A 222 -6.50 11.18 -21.55
N ALA A 223 -5.77 12.24 -21.19
CA ALA A 223 -5.89 13.53 -21.82
C ALA A 223 -4.64 13.83 -22.66
N LYS A 224 -4.82 14.42 -23.84
CA LYS A 224 -3.67 14.94 -24.62
C LYS A 224 -3.07 16.18 -23.96
N ASN A 225 -3.93 17.07 -23.46
CA ASN A 225 -3.55 18.37 -22.92
C ASN A 225 -3.79 18.38 -21.40
N ASP A 226 -4.96 18.81 -20.94
CA ASP A 226 -5.18 19.14 -19.53
C ASP A 226 -6.15 18.17 -18.84
N ILE A 227 -5.80 17.79 -17.61
CA ILE A 227 -6.70 17.13 -16.65
C ILE A 227 -6.87 18.06 -15.45
N PHE A 228 -8.10 18.48 -15.21
CA PHE A 228 -8.48 19.22 -14.02
C PHE A 228 -9.49 18.43 -13.19
N ILE A 229 -9.13 18.10 -11.94
CA ILE A 229 -10.01 17.42 -10.98
C ILE A 229 -10.19 18.31 -9.75
N ASP A 230 -11.43 18.65 -9.43
CA ASP A 230 -11.81 19.39 -8.23
C ASP A 230 -12.76 18.56 -7.35
N ALA A 231 -12.20 17.97 -6.29
CA ALA A 231 -12.92 17.16 -5.32
C ALA A 231 -13.17 17.94 -4.01
N GLN A 232 -14.42 18.27 -3.71
CA GLN A 232 -14.77 18.99 -2.47
C GLN A 232 -14.63 18.13 -1.20
N GLY A 233 -14.47 16.83 -1.35
CA GLY A 233 -14.19 15.81 -0.35
C GLY A 233 -12.87 15.13 -0.68
N ASN A 234 -12.90 13.87 -1.13
CA ASN A 234 -11.71 13.06 -1.39
C ASN A 234 -11.52 12.73 -2.88
N MET A 235 -10.26 12.60 -3.28
CA MET A 235 -9.85 12.09 -4.58
C MET A 235 -9.06 10.79 -4.36
N VAL A 236 -9.50 9.70 -4.98
CA VAL A 236 -8.87 8.37 -4.83
C VAL A 236 -8.55 7.80 -6.22
N ASN A 237 -7.30 7.43 -6.44
CA ASN A 237 -6.83 6.68 -7.60
C ASN A 237 -6.23 5.33 -7.14
N SER A 238 -6.80 4.20 -7.56
CA SER A 238 -6.42 2.86 -7.04
C SER A 238 -6.79 1.73 -8.01
N HIS A 239 -6.41 0.48 -7.71
CA HIS A 239 -6.80 -0.73 -8.46
C HIS A 239 -6.40 -0.69 -9.95
N SER A 240 -5.14 -0.38 -10.25
CA SER A 240 -4.62 -0.06 -11.59
C SER A 240 -5.16 1.24 -12.18
N GLY A 241 -5.63 2.15 -11.33
CA GLY A 241 -6.12 3.47 -11.76
C GLY A 241 -5.00 4.29 -12.42
N LEU A 242 -5.26 4.78 -13.63
CA LEU A 242 -4.31 5.54 -14.43
C LEU A 242 -4.83 6.95 -14.72
N ILE A 243 -4.01 7.97 -14.48
CA ILE A 243 -4.29 9.36 -14.86
C ILE A 243 -3.09 9.87 -15.65
N VAL A 244 -3.29 10.15 -16.93
CA VAL A 244 -2.25 10.56 -17.88
C VAL A 244 -2.68 11.83 -18.61
N GLY A 245 -1.85 12.88 -18.54
CA GLY A 245 -2.10 14.14 -19.24
C GLY A 245 -0.86 15.00 -19.36
N SER A 246 -0.84 15.98 -20.28
CA SER A 246 0.28 16.93 -20.34
C SER A 246 0.32 17.79 -19.07
N ASN A 247 -0.77 18.45 -18.72
CA ASN A 247 -0.89 19.17 -17.45
C ASN A 247 -1.97 18.55 -16.57
N ILE A 248 -1.62 18.16 -15.35
CA ILE A 248 -2.54 17.58 -14.39
C ILE A 248 -2.65 18.52 -13.19
N ALA A 249 -3.85 18.96 -12.88
CA ALA A 249 -4.16 19.73 -11.67
C ALA A 249 -5.27 19.03 -10.88
N ILE A 250 -4.92 18.53 -9.69
CA ILE A 250 -5.84 17.83 -8.79
C ILE A 250 -5.95 18.64 -7.50
N ASN A 251 -7.16 19.13 -7.25
CA ASN A 251 -7.53 19.79 -6.00
C ASN A 251 -8.48 18.88 -5.21
N SER A 252 -8.21 18.73 -3.92
CA SER A 252 -9.10 18.09 -2.98
C SER A 252 -9.18 18.90 -1.70
N LYS A 253 -10.37 19.08 -1.10
CA LYS A 253 -10.41 19.72 0.23
C LYS A 253 -9.89 18.82 1.34
N ASN A 254 -10.04 17.50 1.23
CA ASN A 254 -9.64 16.57 2.28
C ASN A 254 -8.36 15.80 1.90
N THR A 255 -8.48 14.78 1.05
CA THR A 255 -7.39 13.84 0.81
C THR A 255 -7.26 13.52 -0.67
N ILE A 256 -6.02 13.52 -1.17
CA ILE A 256 -5.64 12.85 -2.42
C ILE A 256 -4.93 11.56 -2.04
N GLU A 257 -5.50 10.43 -2.46
CA GLU A 257 -4.92 9.09 -2.26
C GLU A 257 -4.59 8.47 -3.62
N ASN A 258 -3.31 8.17 -3.84
CA ASN A 258 -2.82 7.38 -4.97
C ASN A 258 -2.30 6.04 -4.46
N GLY A 259 -2.88 4.95 -4.96
CA GLY A 259 -2.68 3.59 -4.46
C GLY A 259 -3.70 3.21 -3.40
N ILE A 260 -3.29 2.38 -2.44
CA ILE A 260 -4.15 1.91 -1.36
C ILE A 260 -3.46 2.07 -0.01
N THR A 261 -4.24 2.25 1.06
CA THR A 261 -3.71 2.56 2.40
C THR A 261 -3.48 1.33 3.27
N THR A 262 -4.02 0.17 2.89
CA THR A 262 -3.84 -1.11 3.57
C THR A 262 -3.43 -2.22 2.61
N PRO A 263 -2.59 -3.19 3.03
CA PRO A 263 -2.18 -4.32 2.20
C PRO A 263 -3.29 -5.39 2.08
N TRP A 264 -4.38 -5.25 2.87
CA TRP A 264 -5.52 -6.14 2.87
C TRP A 264 -6.84 -5.36 2.89
N GLU A 265 -7.90 -6.01 2.42
CA GLU A 265 -9.29 -5.68 2.68
C GLU A 265 -9.91 -6.70 3.65
N CYS A 266 -11.02 -6.32 4.30
CA CYS A 266 -11.80 -7.26 5.10
C CYS A 266 -12.82 -7.97 4.23
N GLU A 267 -12.79 -9.30 4.22
CA GLU A 267 -13.87 -10.08 3.62
C GLU A 267 -15.17 -9.88 4.44
N ASP A 268 -16.28 -9.63 3.74
CA ASP A 268 -17.61 -9.58 4.37
C ASP A 268 -17.95 -10.99 4.86
N PRO A 269 -18.19 -11.20 6.18
CA PRO A 269 -18.45 -12.52 6.74
C PRO A 269 -19.73 -13.19 6.21
N ARG A 270 -20.54 -12.52 5.37
CA ARG A 270 -21.83 -13.03 4.86
C ARG A 270 -21.74 -13.99 3.66
N LEU A 271 -20.55 -14.29 3.13
CA LEU A 271 -20.41 -15.11 1.90
C LEU A 271 -19.81 -16.51 2.07
N PHE A 272 -19.58 -17.00 3.29
CA PHE A 272 -19.15 -18.39 3.49
C PHE A 272 -20.21 -19.24 4.19
N ASP A 273 -21.01 -19.90 3.36
CA ASP A 273 -21.56 -21.22 3.67
C ASP A 273 -20.39 -22.18 3.94
N SER A 274 -20.33 -22.67 5.18
CA SER A 274 -19.53 -23.79 5.68
C SER A 274 -17.99 -23.68 5.56
N PRO A 275 -17.23 -23.94 6.65
CA PRO A 275 -15.78 -23.94 6.58
C PRO A 275 -15.31 -25.07 5.65
N LYS A 276 -14.75 -24.71 4.49
CA LYS A 276 -13.89 -25.63 3.75
C LYS A 276 -12.63 -25.84 4.57
N TRP A 277 -12.61 -26.92 5.36
CA TRP A 277 -11.42 -27.41 6.03
C TRP A 277 -10.37 -27.71 4.96
N GLY A 278 -9.29 -26.91 4.91
CA GLY A 278 -8.16 -27.20 4.01
C GLY A 278 -7.38 -26.01 3.43
N GLN A 279 -7.63 -24.76 3.80
CA GLN A 279 -6.76 -23.64 3.38
C GLN A 279 -6.05 -22.99 4.56
N GLY A 280 -4.73 -23.22 4.59
CA GLY A 280 -3.68 -22.51 5.32
C GLY A 280 -4.07 -21.74 6.58
N ASN A 281 -4.03 -22.42 7.72
CA ASN A 281 -3.85 -21.72 9.00
C ASN A 281 -2.56 -20.90 8.94
N ILE A 282 -2.66 -19.58 8.76
CA ILE A 282 -1.56 -18.68 9.13
C ILE A 282 -1.53 -18.63 10.65
N HIS A 283 -0.82 -19.59 11.22
CA HIS A 283 -0.48 -19.58 12.64
C HIS A 283 0.60 -18.52 12.81
N ILE A 284 0.27 -17.38 13.43
CA ILE A 284 1.28 -16.56 14.10
C ILE A 284 1.47 -17.21 15.47
N PRO A 285 2.59 -17.90 15.74
CA PRO A 285 2.80 -18.55 17.03
C PRO A 285 2.76 -17.53 18.16
N LYS A 286 2.30 -17.96 19.33
CA LYS A 286 2.01 -17.17 20.54
C LYS A 286 3.26 -16.57 21.22
N ASP A 287 4.43 -16.75 20.61
CA ASP A 287 5.75 -16.48 21.21
C ASP A 287 6.44 -15.26 20.59
N LYS A 288 5.69 -14.40 19.88
CA LYS A 288 6.24 -13.22 19.21
C LYS A 288 6.32 -12.02 20.15
N ILE A 289 7.56 -11.69 20.49
CA ILE A 289 7.99 -10.41 21.06
C ILE A 289 7.77 -9.32 19.99
N ASP A 290 7.00 -8.31 20.36
CA ASP A 290 6.79 -7.06 19.64
C ASP A 290 8.03 -6.18 19.79
N LEU A 291 8.75 -5.91 18.69
CA LEU A 291 9.87 -4.96 18.68
C LEU A 291 9.85 -4.15 17.40
N GLY A 292 9.49 -2.87 17.58
CA GLY A 292 9.69 -1.78 16.64
C GLY A 292 8.52 -1.59 15.69
N LEU A 293 7.67 -0.61 16.00
CA LEU A 293 6.82 0.06 15.02
C LEU A 293 7.66 0.28 13.75
N GLY A 294 7.27 -0.31 12.63
CA GLY A 294 7.62 0.27 11.33
C GLY A 294 7.24 1.75 11.37
N ALA A 295 7.97 2.59 10.63
CA ALA A 295 7.53 3.94 10.30
C ALA A 295 6.02 3.85 10.00
N GLY A 296 5.21 4.45 10.87
CA GLY A 296 3.90 3.91 11.27
C GLY A 296 3.09 3.35 10.10
N LEU A 297 2.36 2.25 10.33
CA LEU A 297 1.24 1.86 9.45
C LEU A 297 0.64 3.16 8.92
N ILE A 298 0.46 3.28 7.60
CA ILE A 298 -0.42 4.31 7.05
C ILE A 298 -1.88 3.93 7.42
N SER A 299 -2.09 3.48 8.66
CA SER A 299 -3.37 3.38 9.30
C SER A 299 -3.78 4.81 9.61
N ASN A 300 -4.79 5.24 8.89
CA ASN A 300 -5.80 6.06 9.54
C ASN A 300 -6.16 5.31 10.83
N SER A 301 -6.15 5.98 11.99
CA SER A 301 -6.48 5.38 13.30
C SER A 301 -7.90 4.80 13.40
N SER A 302 -8.62 4.78 12.27
CA SER A 302 -9.97 4.31 12.03
C SER A 302 -10.06 3.02 11.19
N THR A 303 -8.94 2.39 10.77
CA THR A 303 -9.02 1.08 10.11
C THR A 303 -9.55 0.05 11.10
N TYR A 304 -10.81 -0.35 10.89
CA TYR A 304 -11.48 -1.47 11.56
C TYR A 304 -10.49 -2.60 11.83
N GLN A 305 -10.45 -3.10 13.07
CA GLN A 305 -9.67 -4.27 13.44
C GLN A 305 -10.16 -5.49 12.67
N CYS A 306 -9.60 -5.69 11.48
CA CYS A 306 -9.83 -6.87 10.68
C CYS A 306 -9.14 -8.06 11.35
N SER A 307 -9.92 -9.04 11.81
CA SER A 307 -9.38 -10.33 12.26
C SER A 307 -8.44 -10.86 11.20
N LEU A 308 -7.27 -11.39 11.61
CA LEU A 308 -6.28 -11.95 10.69
C LEU A 308 -6.88 -13.01 9.76
N LEU A 309 -7.90 -13.74 10.22
CA LEU A 309 -8.60 -14.79 9.47
C LEU A 309 -9.51 -14.26 8.35
N HIS A 310 -9.87 -12.98 8.36
CA HIS A 310 -10.79 -12.36 7.39
C HIS A 310 -10.09 -11.35 6.48
N ARG A 311 -8.75 -11.37 6.46
CA ARG A 311 -7.95 -10.48 5.62
C ARG A 311 -7.76 -11.12 4.25
N LYS A 312 -8.23 -10.44 3.22
CA LYS A 312 -7.87 -10.74 1.84
C LYS A 312 -6.80 -9.75 1.39
N TYR A 313 -5.61 -10.27 1.11
CA TYR A 313 -4.48 -9.45 0.65
C TYR A 313 -4.70 -8.98 -0.78
N HIS A 314 -4.39 -7.71 -1.02
CA HIS A 314 -4.47 -7.12 -2.34
C HIS A 314 -3.44 -7.73 -3.28
N LYS A 315 -3.88 -8.11 -4.49
CA LYS A 315 -2.98 -8.52 -5.56
C LYS A 315 -2.21 -7.32 -6.11
N LYS A 316 -1.22 -7.56 -6.98
CA LYS A 316 -0.42 -6.48 -7.57
C LYS A 316 -1.30 -5.45 -8.28
N GLU A 317 -2.27 -5.92 -9.06
CA GLU A 317 -3.19 -5.10 -9.84
C GLU A 317 -4.08 -4.23 -8.92
N ASP A 318 -4.51 -4.76 -7.77
CA ASP A 318 -5.31 -4.01 -6.81
C ASP A 318 -4.52 -2.82 -6.20
N ARG A 319 -3.21 -2.97 -6.07
CA ARG A 319 -2.32 -1.96 -5.47
C ARG A 319 -1.89 -0.89 -6.45
N GLN A 320 -1.75 -1.23 -7.74
CA GLN A 320 -1.16 -0.34 -8.73
C GLN A 320 -1.98 0.95 -8.90
N ALA A 321 -1.30 2.08 -9.07
CA ALA A 321 -1.94 3.37 -9.30
C ALA A 321 -0.93 4.42 -9.79
N HIS A 322 -1.25 5.10 -10.89
CA HIS A 322 -0.32 6.01 -11.55
C HIS A 322 -0.96 7.37 -11.87
N ILE A 323 -0.23 8.44 -11.54
CA ILE A 323 -0.48 9.80 -12.01
C ILE A 323 0.76 10.22 -12.79
N LEU A 324 0.64 10.39 -14.10
CA LEU A 324 1.75 10.63 -15.02
C LEU A 324 1.47 11.87 -15.86
N GLY A 325 2.36 12.87 -15.85
CA GLY A 325 2.19 14.00 -16.77
C GLY A 325 3.46 14.76 -17.09
N PHE A 326 3.34 15.76 -17.96
CA PHE A 326 4.46 16.68 -18.23
C PHE A 326 4.64 17.65 -17.06
N SER A 327 3.53 18.20 -16.56
CA SER A 327 3.47 18.97 -15.32
C SER A 327 2.32 18.49 -14.44
N VAL A 328 2.57 18.30 -13.16
CA VAL A 328 1.59 17.77 -12.20
C VAL A 328 1.52 18.70 -10.98
N ALA A 329 0.30 19.10 -10.60
CA ALA A 329 0.02 19.90 -9.42
C ALA A 329 -1.05 19.22 -8.55
N LEU A 330 -0.69 18.92 -7.31
CA LEU A 330 -1.57 18.30 -6.33
C LEU A 330 -1.78 19.25 -5.15
N ASN A 331 -3.02 19.45 -4.73
CA ASN A 331 -3.37 20.31 -3.60
C ASN A 331 -4.45 19.65 -2.74
N ALA A 332 -4.13 19.34 -1.48
CA ALA A 332 -5.09 18.80 -0.54
C ALA A 332 -4.81 19.15 0.93
N ASN A 333 -5.69 18.76 1.85
CA ASN A 333 -5.33 18.79 3.27
C ASN A 333 -4.29 17.72 3.60
N LYS A 334 -4.42 16.53 3.02
CA LYS A 334 -3.49 15.41 3.16
C LYS A 334 -3.26 14.73 1.80
N ILE A 335 -2.01 14.37 1.51
CA ILE A 335 -1.66 13.66 0.26
C ILE A 335 -0.97 12.35 0.64
N ILE A 336 -1.47 11.25 0.11
CA ILE A 336 -0.98 9.90 0.38
C ILE A 336 -0.67 9.22 -0.96
N ASN A 337 0.58 8.84 -1.15
CA ASN A 337 1.04 7.96 -2.21
C ASN A 337 1.48 6.64 -1.54
N SER A 338 0.79 5.53 -1.76
CA SER A 338 0.97 4.35 -0.92
C SER A 338 0.90 3.03 -1.68
N ASN A 339 1.97 2.24 -1.58
CA ASN A 339 2.05 0.86 -2.06
C ASN A 339 2.32 -0.10 -0.88
N PRO A 340 1.26 -0.59 -0.22
CA PRO A 340 1.40 -1.51 0.88
C PRO A 340 1.56 -2.94 0.33
N LYS A 341 2.65 -3.21 -0.37
CA LYS A 341 3.08 -4.59 -0.63
C LYS A 341 3.63 -5.15 0.69
N MET A 342 3.18 -6.34 1.06
CA MET A 342 3.65 -7.06 2.24
C MET A 342 3.86 -8.53 1.86
N ASP A 343 5.11 -8.98 1.80
CA ASP A 343 5.38 -10.42 1.68
C ASP A 343 5.21 -11.09 3.03
N ILE A 344 4.59 -12.27 3.05
CA ILE A 344 4.35 -13.02 4.28
C ILE A 344 5.26 -14.23 4.28
N PHE A 345 6.05 -14.35 5.33
CA PHE A 345 6.97 -15.47 5.54
C PHE A 345 6.40 -16.43 6.57
N SER A 346 6.40 -17.72 6.23
CA SER A 346 5.82 -18.77 7.06
C SER A 346 6.70 -19.10 8.27
N ASN A 347 8.02 -18.97 8.13
CA ASN A 347 9.01 -19.17 9.19
C ASN A 347 10.33 -18.43 8.86
N LEU A 348 11.30 -18.49 9.77
CA LEU A 348 12.59 -17.83 9.60
C LEU A 348 13.43 -18.41 8.45
N GLU A 349 13.36 -19.72 8.23
CA GLU A 349 14.09 -20.38 7.14
C GLU A 349 13.55 -19.96 5.78
N ASP A 350 12.23 -19.82 5.68
CA ASP A 350 11.52 -19.27 4.53
C ASP A 350 11.95 -17.81 4.24
N TYR A 351 12.15 -16.98 5.27
CA TYR A 351 12.71 -15.63 5.11
C TYR A 351 14.19 -15.63 4.70
N LYS A 352 15.02 -16.48 5.32
CA LYS A 352 16.44 -16.61 4.97
C LYS A 352 16.60 -17.03 3.51
N ASN A 353 15.74 -17.93 3.04
CA ASN A 353 15.70 -18.43 1.67
C ASN A 353 14.85 -17.58 0.72
N ARG A 354 14.46 -16.34 1.08
CA ARG A 354 13.68 -15.46 0.20
C ARG A 354 14.37 -15.22 -1.16
N HIS A 355 15.69 -15.12 -1.16
CA HIS A 355 16.51 -14.96 -2.36
C HIS A 355 16.50 -16.22 -3.27
N LEU A 356 16.13 -17.38 -2.70
CA LEU A 356 15.99 -18.66 -3.42
C LEU A 356 14.56 -18.90 -3.93
N ARG A 357 13.53 -18.18 -3.45
CA ARG A 357 12.19 -18.18 -4.06
C ARG A 357 12.17 -17.66 -5.51
N ASN A 358 13.30 -17.12 -5.96
CA ASN A 358 13.60 -16.74 -7.34
C ASN A 358 13.60 -17.89 -8.37
N GLU A 359 13.12 -19.10 -8.02
CA GLU A 359 12.86 -20.16 -9.01
C GLU A 359 11.79 -19.77 -10.04
N ASN A 360 11.03 -18.69 -9.82
CA ASN A 360 10.21 -18.02 -10.84
C ASN A 360 10.99 -17.02 -11.72
N ARG A 361 12.25 -17.29 -12.12
CA ARG A 361 13.00 -16.60 -13.21
C ARG A 361 13.00 -15.05 -13.26
N ASN A 362 12.50 -14.34 -12.25
CA ASN A 362 12.40 -12.89 -12.25
C ASN A 362 13.10 -12.31 -11.02
N PRO A 363 14.34 -11.80 -11.16
CA PRO A 363 15.08 -11.16 -10.07
C PRO A 363 14.38 -9.97 -9.40
N ASN A 364 13.30 -9.47 -10.00
CA ASN A 364 12.51 -8.32 -9.55
C ASN A 364 11.52 -8.63 -8.41
N ASP A 365 11.43 -9.87 -7.92
CA ASP A 365 10.52 -10.28 -6.83
C ASP A 365 11.15 -10.14 -5.42
N ASP A 366 12.45 -9.83 -5.30
CA ASP A 366 13.03 -9.49 -4.01
C ASP A 366 12.59 -8.07 -3.62
N LEU A 367 11.87 -7.92 -2.51
CA LEU A 367 11.34 -6.65 -1.97
C LEU A 367 12.39 -5.58 -1.65
N ILE A 368 13.67 -5.96 -1.72
CA ILE A 368 14.82 -5.06 -1.62
C ILE A 368 15.03 -4.32 -2.97
N THR A 369 14.52 -4.87 -4.07
CA THR A 369 14.66 -4.29 -5.42
C THR A 369 13.74 -3.10 -5.64
N ILE A 370 14.28 -2.11 -6.34
CA ILE A 370 13.70 -0.79 -6.60
C ILE A 370 12.44 -0.88 -7.49
N SER A 371 12.25 -1.98 -8.23
CA SER A 371 11.20 -2.17 -9.24
C SER A 371 9.78 -2.12 -8.68
N ASP A 372 9.54 -2.66 -7.49
CA ASP A 372 8.20 -2.74 -6.93
C ASP A 372 7.65 -1.39 -6.47
N SER A 373 8.51 -0.43 -6.14
CA SER A 373 8.09 0.90 -5.70
C SER A 373 7.44 1.71 -6.82
N SER A 374 7.70 1.35 -8.08
CA SER A 374 7.07 1.96 -9.25
C SER A 374 5.64 1.50 -9.47
N ASP A 375 5.16 0.45 -8.78
CA ASP A 375 3.77 0.01 -8.90
C ASP A 375 2.77 1.09 -8.47
N VAL A 376 3.17 2.01 -7.59
CA VAL A 376 2.40 3.20 -7.26
C VAL A 376 3.29 4.43 -7.45
N SER A 377 2.90 5.31 -8.38
CA SER A 377 3.77 6.40 -8.82
C SER A 377 3.02 7.71 -9.05
N ILE A 378 3.67 8.81 -8.67
CA ILE A 378 3.34 10.17 -9.11
C ILE A 378 4.56 10.69 -9.85
N ILE A 379 4.44 10.86 -11.16
CA ILE A 379 5.56 11.20 -12.04
C ILE A 379 5.23 12.45 -12.84
N ALA A 380 6.20 13.38 -12.88
CA ALA A 380 6.18 14.49 -13.81
C ALA A 380 7.45 14.53 -14.68
N GLU A 381 7.33 14.93 -15.93
CA GLU A 381 8.51 15.18 -16.78
C GLU A 381 9.26 16.44 -16.33
N ASN A 382 8.53 17.55 -16.14
CA ASN A 382 9.11 18.89 -15.99
C ASN A 382 8.85 19.51 -14.60
N ASN A 383 7.60 19.53 -14.12
CA ASN A 383 7.32 20.14 -12.81
C ASN A 383 6.33 19.30 -12.01
N LEU A 384 6.67 19.01 -10.75
CA LEU A 384 5.77 18.40 -9.79
C LEU A 384 5.62 19.32 -8.57
N ASN A 385 4.42 19.82 -8.37
CA ASN A 385 4.06 20.73 -7.29
C ASN A 385 3.06 20.05 -6.35
N ILE A 386 3.50 19.67 -5.15
CA ILE A 386 2.66 19.00 -4.16
C ILE A 386 2.44 19.94 -2.98
N LYS A 387 1.19 20.33 -2.73
CA LYS A 387 0.81 21.23 -1.64
C LYS A 387 -0.15 20.51 -0.69
N SER A 388 0.21 20.46 0.59
CA SER A 388 -0.60 19.83 1.63
C SER A 388 -0.69 20.69 2.88
N THR A 389 -1.89 20.96 3.40
CA THR A 389 -2.05 21.78 4.61
C THR A 389 -1.60 21.06 5.89
N THR A 390 -1.55 19.72 5.88
CA THR A 390 -1.17 18.93 7.06
C THR A 390 0.04 18.05 6.82
N GLU A 391 0.00 17.17 5.82
CA GLU A 391 1.01 16.12 5.63
C GLU A 391 1.07 15.58 4.19
N ILE A 392 2.27 15.26 3.73
CA ILE A 392 2.55 14.43 2.55
C ILE A 392 3.15 13.11 3.02
N ARG A 393 2.55 11.97 2.64
CA ARG A 393 3.10 10.63 2.90
C ARG A 393 3.38 9.89 1.60
N ASN A 394 4.63 9.49 1.43
CA ASN A 394 5.09 8.58 0.40
C ASN A 394 5.49 7.25 1.04
N GLY A 395 4.58 6.28 0.97
CA GLY A 395 4.68 4.97 1.61
C GLY A 395 5.04 3.87 0.64
N SER A 396 6.28 3.36 0.70
CA SER A 396 6.76 2.28 -0.20
C SER A 396 6.47 2.49 -1.70
N SER A 397 6.33 3.74 -2.13
CA SER A 397 5.89 4.15 -3.46
C SER A 397 6.87 5.18 -4.06
N SER A 398 6.61 5.64 -5.28
CA SER A 398 7.50 6.56 -6.01
C SER A 398 6.87 7.94 -6.25
N ILE A 399 7.64 8.98 -5.95
CA ILE A 399 7.42 10.35 -6.40
C ILE A 399 8.64 10.74 -7.24
N GLU A 400 8.42 11.09 -8.50
CA GLU A 400 9.51 11.28 -9.45
C GLU A 400 9.30 12.51 -10.33
N VAL A 401 10.38 13.26 -10.54
CA VAL A 401 10.46 14.29 -11.58
C VAL A 401 11.68 14.02 -12.44
N LEU A 402 11.48 13.80 -13.74
CA LEU A 402 12.55 13.32 -14.61
C LEU A 402 13.57 14.40 -14.98
N ASN A 403 13.11 15.53 -15.52
CA ASN A 403 13.98 16.57 -16.09
C ASN A 403 13.86 17.94 -15.40
N GLY A 404 12.95 18.09 -14.43
CA GLY A 404 12.75 19.38 -13.79
C GLY A 404 12.52 19.33 -12.28
N ASN A 405 11.71 20.26 -11.77
CA ASN A 405 11.72 20.61 -10.35
C ASN A 405 10.61 19.93 -9.56
N LEU A 406 10.92 19.58 -8.32
CA LEU A 406 9.96 19.10 -7.32
C LEU A 406 9.79 20.15 -6.22
N SER A 407 8.55 20.61 -6.00
CA SER A 407 8.20 21.46 -4.86
C SER A 407 7.20 20.75 -3.95
N MET A 408 7.58 20.51 -2.70
CA MET A 408 6.71 19.98 -1.66
C MET A 408 6.45 21.06 -0.59
N LEU A 409 5.22 21.56 -0.54
CA LEU A 409 4.77 22.55 0.43
C LEU A 409 3.87 21.89 1.48
N SER A 410 4.43 21.50 2.62
CA SER A 410 3.67 20.86 3.70
C SER A 410 4.36 20.99 5.06
N PRO A 411 3.60 21.09 6.17
CA PRO A 411 4.19 21.07 7.51
C PRO A 411 4.97 19.78 7.82
N SER A 412 4.57 18.65 7.24
CA SER A 412 5.18 17.33 7.50
C SER A 412 5.26 16.51 6.22
N ILE A 413 6.46 16.02 5.90
CA ILE A 413 6.72 15.17 4.75
C ILE A 413 7.37 13.88 5.24
N ARG A 414 6.79 12.76 4.84
CA ARG A 414 7.23 11.42 5.23
C ARG A 414 7.50 10.59 3.99
N ASN A 415 8.74 10.15 3.83
CA ASN A 415 9.17 9.15 2.86
C ASN A 415 9.56 7.89 3.64
N GLU A 416 8.63 6.95 3.74
CA GLU A 416 8.69 5.89 4.74
C GLU A 416 8.29 4.54 4.14
N ARG A 417 8.95 3.47 4.59
CA ARG A 417 8.50 2.12 4.23
C ARG A 417 7.19 1.82 4.93
N TYR A 418 6.27 1.20 4.20
CA TYR A 418 4.95 0.83 4.72
C TYR A 418 5.02 -0.18 5.88
N TYR A 419 5.89 -1.20 5.79
CA TYR A 419 6.01 -2.20 6.85
C TYR A 419 7.42 -2.76 7.00
N ILE A 420 7.87 -2.78 8.26
CA ILE A 420 9.11 -3.38 8.71
C ILE A 420 8.78 -4.15 9.99
N SER A 421 9.14 -5.42 10.06
CA SER A 421 9.04 -6.17 11.33
C SER A 421 10.38 -6.75 11.74
N GLY A 422 10.63 -6.77 13.05
CA GLY A 422 11.69 -7.57 13.64
C GLY A 422 11.12 -8.86 14.23
N ASN A 423 11.66 -10.02 13.86
CA ASN A 423 11.45 -11.26 14.59
C ASN A 423 12.70 -11.54 15.45
N THR A 424 12.51 -11.82 16.73
CA THR A 424 13.60 -12.28 17.61
C THR A 424 13.46 -13.77 17.85
N GLU A 425 14.41 -14.55 17.35
CA GLU A 425 14.54 -15.95 17.73
C GLU A 425 15.24 -16.01 19.09
N THR A 426 14.54 -16.53 20.09
CA THR A 426 15.13 -16.80 21.40
C THR A 426 15.35 -18.30 21.51
N LEU A 427 16.60 -18.71 21.46
CA LEU A 427 16.98 -20.11 21.62
C LEU A 427 17.45 -20.30 23.06
N GLU A 428 16.65 -21.01 23.85
CA GLU A 428 17.05 -21.48 25.17
C GLU A 428 17.92 -22.72 25.00
N VAL A 429 19.22 -22.56 25.17
CA VAL A 429 20.13 -23.70 25.23
C VAL A 429 20.50 -23.92 26.69
N PRO A 430 20.44 -25.17 27.21
CA PRO A 430 21.12 -25.50 28.45
C PRO A 430 22.57 -25.04 28.30
N TRP A 431 23.09 -24.29 29.26
CA TRP A 431 24.53 -24.06 29.29
C TRP A 431 25.18 -25.43 29.57
N GLU A 432 25.76 -26.03 28.54
CA GLU A 432 26.67 -27.16 28.73
C GLU A 432 28.05 -26.56 29.02
N PRO A 433 28.66 -26.83 30.19
CA PRO A 433 30.06 -26.47 30.39
C PRO A 433 30.89 -27.10 29.27
N GLU A 434 31.83 -26.35 28.71
CA GLU A 434 32.91 -26.96 27.94
C GLU A 434 33.53 -28.05 28.82
N ARG A 435 33.62 -29.29 28.33
CA ARG A 435 34.38 -30.34 29.02
C ARG A 435 35.86 -30.01 28.84
N PRO A 436 36.67 -29.97 29.92
CA PRO A 436 37.98 -30.57 29.78
C PRO A 436 38.15 -31.61 30.88
N ILE A 437 38.29 -32.86 30.46
CA ILE A 437 39.16 -33.79 31.17
C ILE A 437 40.11 -34.26 30.08
N THR A 438 41.41 -33.95 30.20
CA THR A 438 42.38 -34.48 29.24
C THR A 438 42.40 -36.01 29.37
N PRO A 439 42.57 -36.77 28.27
CA PRO A 439 42.67 -38.23 28.30
C PRO A 439 43.72 -38.76 29.30
N GLU A 440 44.72 -37.95 29.65
CA GLU A 440 45.75 -38.24 30.63
C GLU A 440 45.22 -38.37 32.07
N CYS A 441 44.27 -37.54 32.53
CA CYS A 441 43.69 -37.68 33.88
C CYS A 441 42.83 -38.96 34.00
N ILE A 442 42.09 -39.33 32.95
CA ILE A 442 41.25 -40.56 32.93
C ILE A 442 42.13 -41.81 32.96
N SER A 443 43.27 -41.79 32.25
CA SER A 443 44.21 -42.91 32.24
C SER A 443 44.90 -43.10 33.60
N LEU A 444 45.24 -41.99 34.28
CA LEU A 444 45.89 -42.00 35.58
C LEU A 444 44.95 -42.54 36.68
N GLU A 445 43.70 -42.05 36.70
CA GLU A 445 42.65 -42.47 37.64
C GLU A 445 42.34 -43.97 37.51
N LYS A 446 42.21 -44.48 36.27
CA LYS A 446 42.01 -45.91 36.01
C LYS A 446 43.20 -46.77 36.45
N SER A 447 44.43 -46.29 36.28
CA SER A 447 45.62 -47.04 36.72
C SER A 447 45.64 -47.21 38.23
N ILE A 448 45.30 -46.17 39.00
CA ILE A 448 45.32 -46.20 40.47
C ILE A 448 44.20 -47.08 41.03
N ILE A 449 42.99 -47.00 40.46
CA ILE A 449 41.87 -47.90 40.80
C ILE A 449 42.26 -49.37 40.57
N SER A 450 43.02 -49.65 39.50
CA SER A 450 43.48 -51.00 39.20
C SER A 450 44.62 -51.48 40.12
N SER A 451 45.50 -50.58 40.54
CA SER A 451 46.68 -50.87 41.37
C SER A 451 46.32 -51.23 42.81
N TYR A 452 45.30 -50.58 43.38
CA TYR A 452 44.97 -50.74 44.80
C TYR A 452 43.81 -51.71 45.08
N LYS A 453 42.99 -52.09 44.07
CA LYS A 453 41.84 -53.03 44.22
C LYS A 453 40.91 -52.74 45.41
N ILE A 454 40.66 -51.47 45.75
CA ILE A 454 39.84 -51.12 46.94
C ILE A 454 38.43 -50.67 46.56
N ASN A 455 37.44 -51.14 47.32
CA ASN A 455 36.05 -50.69 47.22
C ASN A 455 35.88 -49.34 47.93
N PHE A 456 35.68 -48.27 47.16
CA PHE A 456 35.64 -46.88 47.64
C PHE A 456 34.54 -46.59 48.68
N SER A 457 33.46 -47.38 48.68
CA SER A 457 32.39 -47.25 49.67
C SER A 457 32.85 -47.60 51.09
N GLU A 458 33.76 -48.58 51.26
CA GLU A 458 34.22 -49.02 52.58
C GLU A 458 35.22 -48.07 53.23
N ILE A 459 36.05 -47.38 52.43
CA ILE A 459 37.02 -46.39 52.95
C ILE A 459 36.28 -45.15 53.49
N ARG A 460 35.24 -44.69 52.78
CA ARG A 460 34.52 -43.47 53.14
C ARG A 460 33.71 -43.62 54.44
N ASP A 461 33.12 -44.80 54.66
CA ASP A 461 32.40 -45.10 55.90
C ASP A 461 33.35 -45.25 57.10
N LYS A 462 34.57 -45.74 56.90
CA LYS A 462 35.59 -45.90 57.96
C LYS A 462 36.34 -44.62 58.33
N ILE A 463 36.50 -43.68 57.38
CA ILE A 463 37.06 -42.34 57.66
C ILE A 463 36.15 -41.54 58.59
N ASN A 464 34.83 -41.71 58.48
CA ASN A 464 33.86 -40.99 59.31
C ASN A 464 33.73 -41.54 60.74
N THR A 465 34.16 -42.77 61.01
CA THR A 465 34.05 -43.39 62.33
C THR A 465 35.33 -43.33 63.18
N LEU A 466 36.42 -42.74 62.66
CA LEU A 466 37.70 -42.54 63.39
C LEU A 466 38.23 -43.81 64.11
N GLU A 467 37.98 -45.02 63.58
CA GLU A 467 38.59 -46.25 64.06
C GLU A 467 39.86 -46.59 63.25
N PHE A 468 40.94 -45.85 63.48
CA PHE A 468 42.25 -46.10 62.82
C PHE A 468 43.12 -47.16 63.54
N GLN A 469 42.65 -47.79 64.63
CA GLN A 469 43.51 -48.65 65.46
C GLN A 469 43.56 -50.15 65.07
N TYR A 470 42.90 -50.60 64.01
CA TYR A 470 42.92 -52.01 63.59
C TYR A 470 43.29 -52.27 62.13
N LEU A 471 44.33 -51.60 61.63
CA LEU A 471 45.03 -52.04 60.42
C LEU A 471 46.50 -52.32 60.75
N GLY A 472 46.75 -53.56 61.17
CA GLY A 472 48.09 -54.13 61.17
C GLY A 472 48.63 -54.23 59.74
N ARG A 473 49.90 -53.84 59.56
CA ARG A 473 50.67 -53.78 58.30
C ARG A 473 50.06 -52.88 57.21
N GLY A 474 50.61 -51.67 57.10
CA GLY A 474 50.41 -50.83 55.89
C GLY A 474 50.33 -49.33 56.11
N HIS A 475 50.82 -48.78 57.23
CA HIS A 475 50.79 -47.34 57.49
C HIS A 475 51.49 -46.49 56.40
N ASN A 476 52.44 -47.07 55.66
CA ASN A 476 53.12 -46.39 54.55
C ASN A 476 52.23 -46.28 53.30
N ASN A 477 51.34 -47.25 53.01
CA ASN A 477 50.54 -47.23 51.78
C ASN A 477 49.37 -46.24 51.81
N ILE A 478 48.85 -45.89 53.00
CA ILE A 478 47.77 -44.91 53.13
C ILE A 478 48.30 -43.48 53.00
N LEU A 479 49.48 -43.21 53.56
CA LEU A 479 50.12 -41.89 53.43
C LEU A 479 50.56 -41.65 51.98
N GLU A 480 51.13 -42.67 51.33
CA GLU A 480 51.53 -42.65 49.92
C GLU A 480 50.32 -42.50 48.99
N PHE A 481 49.18 -43.15 49.30
CA PHE A 481 47.91 -42.96 48.59
C PHE A 481 47.32 -41.55 48.78
N LEU A 482 47.45 -40.96 49.97
CA LEU A 482 47.00 -39.59 50.23
C LEU A 482 47.89 -38.56 49.51
N GLU A 483 49.20 -38.78 49.44
CA GLU A 483 50.15 -37.96 48.66
C GLU A 483 49.91 -38.10 47.14
N GLU A 484 49.59 -39.30 46.65
CA GLU A 484 49.18 -39.54 45.27
C GLU A 484 47.85 -38.86 44.93
N LEU A 485 46.87 -38.89 45.84
CA LEU A 485 45.61 -38.15 45.72
C LEU A 485 45.84 -36.63 45.70
N GLU A 486 46.68 -36.10 46.58
CA GLU A 486 47.04 -34.66 46.59
C GLU A 486 47.77 -34.26 45.31
N SER A 487 48.58 -35.15 44.73
CA SER A 487 49.28 -34.97 43.46
C SER A 487 48.31 -34.94 42.27
N ILE A 488 47.28 -35.80 42.25
CA ILE A 488 46.17 -35.75 41.29
C ILE A 488 45.38 -34.46 41.47
N GLU A 489 45.07 -34.10 42.70
CA GLU A 489 44.32 -32.89 43.04
C GLU A 489 45.11 -31.61 42.67
N LYS A 490 46.46 -31.69 42.62
CA LYS A 490 47.36 -30.64 42.10
C LYS A 490 47.47 -30.60 40.57
N LYS A 491 47.44 -31.75 39.89
CA LYS A 491 47.62 -31.87 38.43
C LYS A 491 46.31 -31.74 37.65
N CYS A 492 45.22 -32.27 38.16
CA CYS A 492 43.87 -32.18 37.57
C CYS A 492 43.10 -30.99 38.20
N LYS A 493 43.79 -29.85 38.40
CA LYS A 493 43.31 -28.70 39.20
C LYS A 493 42.14 -27.89 38.65
N GLU A 494 41.61 -28.23 37.48
CA GLU A 494 40.35 -27.70 37.00
C GLU A 494 39.43 -28.84 36.58
N PHE A 495 38.67 -29.38 37.55
CA PHE A 495 37.27 -29.72 37.32
C PHE A 495 36.52 -29.79 38.65
N ILE A 496 35.56 -28.87 38.87
CA ILE A 496 34.68 -28.87 40.04
C ILE A 496 33.29 -29.37 39.58
N PRO A 497 32.84 -30.58 39.94
CA PRO A 497 31.43 -30.90 39.92
C PRO A 497 30.77 -30.29 41.17
N PRO A 498 29.64 -29.56 41.07
CA PRO A 498 28.94 -29.15 42.28
C PRO A 498 28.19 -30.37 42.82
N LEU A 499 28.71 -30.96 43.91
CA LEU A 499 27.94 -31.85 44.77
C LEU A 499 27.40 -31.05 45.96
N SER A 500 26.08 -30.81 45.87
CA SER A 500 25.12 -30.49 46.92
C SER A 500 24.62 -29.03 47.07
N THR A 501 23.32 -28.90 46.77
CA THR A 501 22.30 -28.00 47.39
C THR A 501 22.08 -26.57 46.91
N ASN A 502 22.52 -26.20 45.71
CA ASN A 502 21.83 -25.16 44.93
C ASN A 502 21.58 -25.69 43.52
N ASN A 503 20.32 -25.88 43.13
CA ASN A 503 19.94 -26.14 41.74
C ASN A 503 20.14 -24.86 40.93
N ARG A 504 21.40 -24.52 40.63
CA ARG A 504 21.76 -23.45 39.70
C ARG A 504 21.55 -23.99 38.29
N LYS A 505 20.44 -23.64 37.67
CA LYS A 505 20.18 -23.94 36.25
C LYS A 505 20.63 -22.73 35.44
N VAL A 506 21.76 -22.85 34.77
CA VAL A 506 22.26 -21.81 33.85
C VAL A 506 21.70 -22.12 32.47
N THR A 507 20.95 -21.17 31.91
CA THR A 507 20.38 -21.29 30.56
C THR A 507 20.95 -20.14 29.72
N ILE A 508 21.58 -20.43 28.58
CA ILE A 508 21.97 -19.34 27.67
C ILE A 508 20.73 -18.97 26.86
N LEU A 509 20.31 -17.71 26.92
CA LEU A 509 19.27 -17.15 26.06
C LEU A 509 19.93 -16.51 24.84
N LYS A 510 20.15 -17.29 23.78
CA LYS A 510 20.65 -16.72 22.53
C LYS A 510 19.49 -15.98 21.86
N LYS A 511 19.51 -14.64 21.87
CA LYS A 511 18.52 -13.79 21.18
C LYS A 511 19.09 -13.30 19.84
N GLN A 512 18.71 -13.93 18.75
CA GLN A 512 19.06 -13.44 17.43
C GLN A 512 17.87 -12.65 16.86
N GLN A 513 18.07 -11.34 16.63
CA GLN A 513 17.07 -10.53 15.95
C GLN A 513 17.30 -10.62 14.44
N TYR A 514 16.20 -10.74 13.71
CA TYR A 514 16.14 -10.68 12.25
C TYR A 514 15.08 -9.63 11.89
N LEU A 515 15.38 -8.69 11.00
CA LEU A 515 14.35 -7.89 10.35
C LEU A 515 13.76 -8.78 9.27
N THR A 516 12.49 -8.58 8.99
CA THR A 516 11.92 -8.88 7.69
C THR A 516 11.41 -7.55 7.13
N THR A 517 12.12 -6.99 6.15
CA THR A 517 11.60 -5.91 5.31
C THR A 517 10.53 -6.53 4.41
N LEU A 518 9.27 -6.18 4.62
CA LEU A 518 8.16 -6.79 3.86
C LEU A 518 7.61 -5.86 2.79
N SER A 519 8.03 -4.60 2.73
CA SER A 519 7.50 -3.61 1.79
C SER A 519 8.59 -2.94 0.94
N PRO A 520 8.26 -2.48 -0.30
CA PRO A 520 9.18 -1.82 -1.22
C PRO A 520 9.82 -0.55 -0.67
N VAL A 521 10.93 -0.11 -1.28
CA VAL A 521 11.66 1.10 -0.86
C VAL A 521 10.89 2.36 -1.28
N PRO A 522 10.47 3.27 -0.40
CA PRO A 522 9.88 4.53 -0.83
C PRO A 522 10.94 5.39 -1.54
N ARG A 523 10.56 6.06 -2.62
CA ARG A 523 11.47 6.87 -3.45
C ARG A 523 10.94 8.27 -3.71
N ILE A 524 11.83 9.25 -3.55
CA ILE A 524 11.68 10.60 -4.09
C ILE A 524 12.87 10.85 -5.02
N LEU A 525 12.62 10.97 -6.32
CA LEU A 525 13.65 11.16 -7.34
C LEU A 525 13.43 12.52 -8.03
N VAL A 526 14.47 13.35 -8.11
CA VAL A 526 14.37 14.72 -8.61
C VAL A 526 15.48 15.02 -9.61
N GLY A 527 15.09 15.22 -10.87
CA GLY A 527 15.99 15.47 -11.99
C GLY A 527 16.66 16.86 -11.98
N ASN A 528 16.07 17.83 -11.29
CA ASN A 528 16.65 19.16 -11.11
C ASN A 528 16.56 19.60 -9.64
N ASN A 529 15.82 20.65 -9.31
CA ASN A 529 15.83 21.21 -7.95
C ASN A 529 14.69 20.67 -7.09
N LEU A 530 15.00 20.45 -5.81
CA LEU A 530 14.05 20.14 -4.75
C LEU A 530 13.82 21.39 -3.89
N LEU A 531 12.55 21.75 -3.70
CA LEU A 531 12.11 22.75 -2.73
C LEU A 531 11.22 22.08 -1.66
N ILE A 532 11.61 22.20 -0.39
CA ILE A 532 10.80 21.74 0.74
C ILE A 532 10.62 22.85 1.78
N GLN A 533 9.36 23.17 2.06
CA GLN A 533 8.99 24.07 3.15
C GLN A 533 7.53 23.87 3.53
N SER A 534 7.09 24.50 4.62
CA SER A 534 5.68 24.63 4.96
C SER A 534 5.09 25.86 4.26
N HIS A 535 3.78 26.05 4.38
CA HIS A 535 3.08 27.21 3.84
C HIS A 535 3.68 28.52 4.37
N ASN A 536 3.60 29.59 3.58
CA ASN A 536 4.13 30.91 3.95
C ASN A 536 5.62 30.91 4.33
N ASN A 537 6.43 30.11 3.63
CA ASN A 537 7.87 29.94 3.85
C ASN A 537 8.23 29.50 5.29
N GLN A 538 7.29 28.85 6.00
CA GLN A 538 7.54 28.33 7.34
C GLN A 538 8.38 27.04 7.28
N PRO A 539 9.11 26.68 8.35
CA PRO A 539 9.87 25.44 8.39
C PRO A 539 8.97 24.19 8.34
N ALA A 540 9.37 23.18 7.56
CA ALA A 540 8.72 21.87 7.49
C ALA A 540 9.50 20.78 8.25
N LYS A 541 8.86 19.64 8.49
CA LYS A 541 9.52 18.43 8.96
C LYS A 541 9.70 17.46 7.80
N LEU A 542 10.91 16.98 7.57
CA LEU A 542 11.21 15.94 6.59
C LEU A 542 11.72 14.68 7.28
N TYR A 543 10.98 13.59 7.14
CA TYR A 543 11.33 12.26 7.61
C TYR A 543 11.57 11.35 6.40
N ASN A 544 12.77 10.79 6.31
CA ASN A 544 13.14 9.73 5.38
C ASN A 544 13.54 8.51 6.20
N GLU A 545 12.67 7.51 6.29
CA GLU A 545 12.88 6.32 7.12
C GLU A 545 12.94 5.06 6.24
N ALA A 546 14.13 4.44 6.21
CA ALA A 546 14.43 3.29 5.35
C ALA A 546 14.10 3.53 3.85
N GLY A 547 14.20 4.78 3.40
CA GLY A 547 13.80 5.26 2.08
C GLY A 547 14.92 5.94 1.31
N ASN A 548 14.66 6.23 0.03
CA ASN A 548 15.61 6.87 -0.86
C ASN A 548 15.08 8.24 -1.31
N ILE A 549 15.93 9.26 -1.15
CA ILE A 549 15.76 10.59 -1.74
C ILE A 549 17.01 10.88 -2.58
N GLU A 550 16.81 11.15 -3.86
CA GLU A 550 17.87 11.51 -4.79
C GLU A 550 17.51 12.80 -5.52
N VAL A 551 18.44 13.76 -5.49
CA VAL A 551 18.29 15.06 -6.13
C VAL A 551 19.53 15.33 -6.97
N LEU A 552 19.35 15.48 -8.28
CA LEU A 552 20.45 15.79 -9.20
C LEU A 552 20.89 17.26 -9.09
N GLY A 553 19.95 18.17 -8.87
CA GLY A 553 20.19 19.61 -8.68
C GLY A 553 20.20 20.02 -7.21
N HIS A 554 19.79 21.26 -6.94
CA HIS A 554 19.90 21.88 -5.61
C HIS A 554 18.75 21.49 -4.68
N PHE A 555 19.05 21.34 -3.39
CA PHE A 555 18.02 21.23 -2.35
C PHE A 555 17.90 22.55 -1.58
N THR A 556 16.75 23.20 -1.69
CA THR A 556 16.45 24.48 -1.05
C THR A 556 15.22 24.39 -0.14
N GLY A 557 15.13 25.29 0.84
CA GLY A 557 13.89 25.48 1.60
C GLY A 557 14.07 25.87 3.05
N ALA A 558 13.07 25.49 3.86
CA ALA A 558 13.04 25.74 5.30
C ALA A 558 12.58 24.48 6.03
N LEU A 559 13.41 23.95 6.93
CA LEU A 559 13.12 22.77 7.74
C LEU A 559 13.26 23.09 9.23
N SER A 560 12.33 22.61 10.05
CA SER A 560 12.49 22.55 11.50
C SER A 560 13.16 21.24 11.93
N GLU A 561 13.05 20.20 11.11
CA GLU A 561 13.58 18.87 11.42
C GLU A 561 13.89 18.15 10.11
N LEU A 562 15.08 17.52 10.05
CA LEU A 562 15.49 16.62 8.99
C LEU A 562 15.94 15.31 9.64
N LYS A 563 15.27 14.21 9.31
CA LYS A 563 15.66 12.87 9.73
C LYS A 563 15.83 12.00 8.51
N ASN A 564 17.05 11.50 8.31
CA ASN A 564 17.38 10.44 7.37
C ASN A 564 17.85 9.23 8.18
N LEU A 565 16.96 8.26 8.39
CA LEU A 565 17.15 7.16 9.34
C LEU A 565 17.04 5.80 8.64
N GLY A 566 18.16 5.09 8.56
CA GLY A 566 18.17 3.67 8.23
C GLY A 566 17.88 2.79 9.45
N ILE A 567 17.83 1.48 9.25
CA ILE A 567 17.66 0.48 10.30
C ILE A 567 18.86 -0.45 10.32
N LEU A 568 19.48 -0.64 11.48
CA LEU A 568 20.49 -1.68 11.69
C LEU A 568 19.87 -2.89 12.37
N LEU A 569 20.28 -4.07 11.93
CA LEU A 569 19.99 -5.31 12.63
C LEU A 569 21.12 -5.73 13.54
N GLN A 570 20.77 -6.21 14.72
CA GLN A 570 21.72 -6.65 15.74
C GLN A 570 21.37 -8.02 16.28
N LYS A 571 22.37 -8.88 16.39
CA LYS A 571 22.32 -10.15 17.12
C LYS A 571 22.92 -9.95 18.50
N SER A 572 22.19 -10.32 19.55
CA SER A 572 22.64 -10.21 20.94
C SER A 572 22.68 -11.55 21.64
N LYS A 573 23.83 -11.97 22.15
CA LYS A 573 23.91 -13.17 22.98
C LYS A 573 23.70 -12.77 24.43
N ILE A 574 22.62 -13.23 25.08
CA ILE A 574 22.33 -12.90 26.48
C ILE A 574 22.40 -14.19 27.32
N GLU A 575 23.23 -14.20 28.35
CA GLU A 575 23.27 -15.28 29.32
C GLU A 575 22.22 -15.02 30.42
N SER A 576 21.34 -15.98 30.68
CA SER A 576 20.36 -15.88 31.77
C SER A 576 20.62 -16.93 32.84
N THR A 577 21.12 -16.48 33.99
CA THR A 577 21.38 -17.38 35.12
C THR A 577 20.18 -17.37 36.04
N THR A 578 19.45 -18.49 36.12
CA THR A 578 18.37 -18.67 37.09
C THR A 578 18.86 -19.48 38.28
N THR A 579 18.84 -18.87 39.46
CA THR A 579 19.21 -19.54 40.72
C THR A 579 17.96 -19.76 41.54
N GLN A 580 17.64 -21.02 41.83
CA GLN A 580 16.60 -21.37 42.79
C GLN A 580 17.20 -21.43 44.19
N HIS A 581 16.63 -20.64 45.08
CA HIS A 581 17.04 -20.52 46.47
C HIS A 581 16.05 -21.24 47.38
N TYR A 582 16.59 -21.74 48.48
CA TYR A 582 15.83 -22.41 49.51
C TYR A 582 16.33 -21.98 50.89
N GLN A 583 15.42 -21.56 51.76
CA GLN A 583 15.73 -21.28 53.16
C GLN A 583 14.77 -22.01 54.08
N ASN A 584 15.35 -22.84 54.95
CA ASN A 584 14.67 -23.37 56.11
C ASN A 584 14.59 -22.29 57.20
N TYR A 585 13.39 -21.98 57.67
CA TYR A 585 13.19 -21.08 58.79
C TYR A 585 12.29 -21.71 59.85
N CYS A 586 12.49 -21.30 61.10
CA CYS A 586 11.68 -21.82 62.18
C CYS A 586 10.33 -21.10 62.24
N SER A 587 9.27 -21.78 61.81
CA SER A 587 7.91 -21.24 61.87
C SER A 587 7.28 -21.28 63.26
N ARG A 588 7.80 -22.10 64.19
CA ARG A 588 7.35 -22.18 65.58
C ARG A 588 8.48 -22.62 66.52
N ARG A 589 8.73 -21.80 67.55
CA ARG A 589 9.70 -22.07 68.62
C ARG A 589 8.97 -22.25 69.95
N VAL A 590 9.50 -23.11 70.83
CA VAL A 590 9.09 -23.18 72.24
C VAL A 590 10.37 -23.34 73.06
N PHE A 591 10.53 -22.54 74.12
CA PHE A 591 11.73 -22.47 74.97
C PHE A 591 13.05 -22.34 74.19
N GLY A 592 13.09 -21.46 73.18
CA GLY A 592 14.29 -21.20 72.38
C GLY A 592 14.65 -22.30 71.37
N LYS A 593 14.06 -23.50 71.46
CA LYS A 593 14.26 -24.59 70.49
C LYS A 593 13.21 -24.55 69.38
N CYS A 594 13.66 -24.78 68.15
CA CYS A 594 12.79 -24.80 66.97
C CYS A 594 12.02 -26.12 66.89
N ILE A 595 10.69 -26.06 66.96
CA ILE A 595 9.83 -27.27 66.98
C ILE A 595 9.14 -27.50 65.64
N LYS A 596 8.93 -26.45 64.83
CA LYS A 596 8.38 -26.59 63.49
C LYS A 596 9.13 -25.74 62.48
N ARG A 597 9.79 -26.39 61.52
CA ARG A 597 10.46 -25.73 60.40
C ARG A 597 9.49 -25.58 59.23
N LYS A 598 9.58 -24.47 58.53
CA LYS A 598 8.98 -24.24 57.22
C LYS A 598 10.08 -23.88 56.24
N SER A 599 9.77 -24.08 54.98
CA SER A 599 10.69 -23.85 53.89
C SER A 599 10.18 -22.71 53.04
N LYS A 600 11.06 -21.76 52.70
CA LYS A 600 10.79 -20.70 51.74
C LYS A 600 11.61 -20.96 50.50
N HIS A 601 10.95 -21.00 49.35
CA HIS A 601 11.58 -21.09 48.04
C HIS A 601 11.47 -19.73 47.36
N TRP A 602 12.53 -19.28 46.68
CA TRP A 602 12.45 -18.12 45.79
C TRP A 602 13.44 -18.28 44.64
N THR A 603 13.21 -17.54 43.57
CA THR A 603 14.03 -17.61 42.36
C THR A 603 14.66 -16.26 42.12
N THR A 604 15.96 -16.22 41.78
CA THR A 604 16.61 -15.01 41.27
C THR A 604 17.13 -15.26 39.87
N THR A 605 16.83 -14.35 38.96
CA THR A 605 17.32 -14.40 37.57
C THR A 605 18.26 -13.22 37.35
N SER A 606 19.43 -13.46 36.77
CA SER A 606 20.36 -12.40 36.34
C SER A 606 20.68 -12.56 34.85
N GLU A 607 20.60 -11.47 34.10
CA GLU A 607 20.91 -11.43 32.68
C GLU A 607 22.26 -10.73 32.43
N LYS A 608 23.07 -11.27 31.52
CA LYS A 608 24.35 -10.67 31.10
C LYS A 608 24.46 -10.67 29.58
N LEU A 609 24.70 -9.50 28.97
CA LEU A 609 25.03 -9.41 27.54
C LEU A 609 26.45 -9.95 27.31
N LEU A 610 26.58 -10.98 26.47
CA LEU A 610 27.84 -11.62 26.13
C LEU A 610 28.44 -11.05 24.84
N SER A 611 27.61 -10.77 23.84
CA SER A 611 28.04 -10.14 22.58
C SER A 611 26.87 -9.44 21.89
N GLN A 612 27.21 -8.44 21.08
CA GLN A 612 26.28 -7.70 20.23
C GLN A 612 26.97 -7.46 18.89
N GLU A 613 26.40 -7.99 17.81
CA GLU A 613 26.98 -7.93 16.45
C GLU A 613 25.94 -7.43 15.47
N ASN A 614 26.33 -6.57 14.52
CA ASN A 614 25.43 -6.15 13.46
C ASN A 614 25.28 -7.30 12.44
N THR A 615 24.05 -7.66 12.08
CA THR A 615 23.77 -8.79 11.18
C THR A 615 23.28 -8.39 9.79
N ASP A 616 22.65 -7.23 9.67
CA ASP A 616 22.15 -6.69 8.40
C ASP A 616 21.84 -5.19 8.54
N GLN A 617 21.52 -4.52 7.45
CA GLN A 617 21.10 -3.12 7.44
C GLN A 617 20.05 -2.85 6.36
N VAL A 618 19.10 -1.97 6.68
CA VAL A 618 18.20 -1.34 5.71
C VAL A 618 18.61 0.13 5.62
N PRO A 619 19.38 0.53 4.61
CA PRO A 619 19.86 1.90 4.52
C PRO A 619 18.70 2.85 4.24
N ALA A 620 18.87 4.10 4.69
CA ALA A 620 18.15 5.24 4.15
C ALA A 620 19.14 6.10 3.37
N LEU A 621 18.82 6.43 2.13
CA LEU A 621 19.65 7.25 1.26
C LEU A 621 19.03 8.63 1.15
N PHE A 622 19.85 9.65 1.40
CA PHE A 622 19.57 10.99 0.93
C PHE A 622 20.82 11.50 0.20
N TYR A 623 20.75 11.46 -1.13
CA TYR A 623 21.82 11.80 -2.03
C TYR A 623 21.52 13.12 -2.76
N LEU A 624 22.45 14.06 -2.67
CA LEU A 624 22.55 15.22 -3.55
C LEU A 624 23.71 14.95 -4.50
N HIS A 625 23.52 15.12 -5.81
CA HIS A 625 24.61 14.91 -6.78
C HIS A 625 25.64 16.06 -6.72
N GLN A 626 25.68 16.93 -7.73
CA GLN A 626 26.54 18.13 -7.71
C GLN A 626 25.83 19.35 -7.11
N GLY A 627 24.60 19.17 -6.62
CA GLY A 627 23.78 20.24 -6.06
C GLY A 627 24.21 20.68 -4.66
N SER A 628 23.88 21.92 -4.33
CA SER A 628 24.11 22.49 -3.00
C SER A 628 22.92 22.27 -2.07
N LEU A 629 23.20 22.04 -0.78
CA LEU A 629 22.20 22.07 0.30
C LEU A 629 22.07 23.51 0.84
N SER A 630 20.93 24.16 0.59
CA SER A 630 20.63 25.52 1.08
C SER A 630 19.28 25.54 1.82
N VAL A 631 19.28 24.97 3.03
CA VAL A 631 18.09 24.86 3.87
C VAL A 631 18.27 25.69 5.14
N ARG A 632 17.23 26.43 5.54
CA ARG A 632 17.21 27.19 6.80
C ARG A 632 16.52 26.40 7.90
N GLY A 633 16.96 26.55 9.15
CA GLY A 633 16.27 26.04 10.34
C GLY A 633 16.75 24.68 10.88
N VAL A 634 17.57 23.95 10.12
CA VAL A 634 18.36 22.82 10.60
C VAL A 634 19.84 23.14 10.41
N ASN A 635 20.71 22.64 11.29
CA ASN A 635 22.14 22.65 11.01
C ASN A 635 22.32 21.81 9.76
N ASN A 636 22.73 22.44 8.64
CA ASN A 636 22.98 21.80 7.36
C ASN A 636 23.71 20.48 7.61
N GLY A 637 23.00 19.35 7.49
CA GLY A 637 23.56 18.03 7.74
C GLY A 637 24.88 17.93 6.98
N ILE A 638 25.89 17.26 7.55
CA ILE A 638 27.20 17.15 6.92
C ILE A 638 26.98 16.45 5.58
N VAL A 639 27.02 17.22 4.48
CA VAL A 639 27.11 16.67 3.13
C VAL A 639 28.51 16.12 3.05
N ASN A 640 28.65 14.79 2.97
CA ASN A 640 29.96 14.19 2.84
C ASN A 640 30.54 14.46 1.43
N SER A 641 31.79 14.06 1.19
CA SER A 641 32.45 14.20 -0.12
C SER A 641 31.69 13.54 -1.27
N ASP A 642 30.81 12.60 -0.94
CA ASP A 642 30.04 11.82 -1.89
C ASP A 642 28.63 12.39 -2.09
N GLY A 643 28.29 13.56 -1.51
CA GLY A 643 26.98 14.20 -1.68
C GLY A 643 25.85 13.65 -0.78
N ILE A 644 26.17 12.77 0.17
CA ILE A 644 25.19 12.14 1.08
C ILE A 644 24.90 13.04 2.28
N ILE A 645 23.62 13.26 2.59
CA ILE A 645 23.18 14.00 3.80
C ILE A 645 23.00 13.04 4.99
N GLN A 646 23.71 13.33 6.08
CA GLN A 646 23.66 12.58 7.33
C GLN A 646 23.01 13.41 8.46
N THR A 647 22.05 12.82 9.18
CA THR A 647 21.37 13.48 10.32
C THR A 647 21.40 12.67 11.62
N GLY A 648 22.25 11.63 11.72
CA GLY A 648 22.39 10.79 12.92
C GLY A 648 23.24 9.54 12.69
N ASN A 649 23.40 8.71 13.73
CA ASN A 649 24.05 7.40 13.64
C ASN A 649 23.12 6.46 12.88
N ILE A 650 23.39 6.32 11.58
CA ILE A 650 23.31 5.12 10.73
C ILE A 650 23.37 5.63 9.28
N THR A 651 24.55 5.55 8.70
CA THR A 651 24.85 5.65 7.27
C THR A 651 25.68 4.39 7.01
N TYR A 652 25.42 3.57 5.99
CA TYR A 652 25.98 3.71 4.65
C TYR A 652 25.26 2.80 3.64
N GLY A 653 25.23 3.22 2.38
CA GLY A 653 25.37 2.34 1.23
C GLY A 653 26.24 3.05 0.20
N LYS A 654 27.44 2.54 -0.07
CA LYS A 654 28.03 2.72 -1.40
C LYS A 654 27.15 1.90 -2.35
N LEU A 655 26.78 2.50 -3.48
CA LEU A 655 26.19 1.80 -4.62
C LEU A 655 27.10 0.65 -5.07
#